data_AF-A0A267TFX8-F1
#
_entry.id   AF-A0A267TFX8-F1
#
_cell.length_a   1.000
_cell.length_b   1.000
_cell.length_c   1.000
_cell.angle_alpha   90.00
_cell.angle_beta   90.00
_cell.angle_gamma   90.00
#
_symmetry.space_group_name_H-M   'P 1'
#
loop_
_entity.id
_entity.type
_entity.pdbx_description
1 polymer ?
#
loop_
_entity_poly.entity_id
_entity_poly.type
_entity_poly.pdbx_seq_one_letter_code
_entity_poly.pdbx_strand_id
1 'polypeptide(L)'
;MYILPRVVLFCAIFSCIAGIAAAQDVSINILNQPAAVAKGSSTGRVIIDICNNDGGIRTAAANKLRPLISLPSSLVGSSIVPVNIVGWTVLSTEGSNIRLENTLPIAPATCSQIEIGYTGVNVGGPLTITGTLGFNGPQTTGNLSGNDNSTTSLTVFLDTDNDGVGDSIDLDDDNDGILDTVENAQASVDTDGDGVPNRIDLDSDNDGINDVIEGGGIDIDFDGIADGIIGGTGIPASAGAGLVLSDTDLDTRKNPYDLDSDNDGINDIIESGNAALIDANGDGIVDGTDSDLDGIMSSADGSANWGDTSDPVPLNSDSATGADYLDLDSDNDGISDLLESGISNPATLDINGDGKIDSILDLDADGIIASVDGSTSYGDANSPTPPDLNSSGTPDYRESNPDMDGDGVSNSQEITDGTNYTDGCSYNATNQILANTSTLWRNADCDGDGVNNYKELTGTDNNALTPLDNTNPKDGCSYNTVDQVYASTTLAWKALDCDGDGLTNKEEIDPNNDGIPDLTTTDPKNPDTDGDTYNDKIDTCPLVAGIAPSGCPLDTDKDGLADVTDLDDDNDGILDTVENAQLSADTDGDGTPNRIDLDSDNDGIRDVAETLGIDLNEDGMVDGPVNLQGVPLAAAAGLGLAPPDTDLDGKPNPYDLDSDNNGISDILEAGLNPNWDLDEDGKIDCTGNCDTDGDGVPNVSDGSSSDWKDAPIPDLTPTTEINSLEFTGASNARDIVVNVFEKNNVQNVSGNITGFRITKISGFDITYSINTGTSNVLGGSTNSNSDWTFSENTNFITVMAKPGVSIPQNSFKKIGFTVTRKGGIPSNTSQNITVTILYGSGGEGRVDNNIVETKITAN
;
A
#
# COMPACT_ATOMS: atom_id res chain seq x y z
N MET A 1 -25.62 -48.17 -108.17
CA MET A 1 -25.88 -48.84 -109.46
C MET A 1 -26.36 -50.25 -109.15
N TYR A 2 -27.52 -50.66 -109.69
CA TYR A 2 -28.28 -51.93 -109.51
C TYR A 2 -29.00 -52.10 -108.14
N ILE A 3 -30.33 -51.92 -107.96
CA ILE A 3 -31.59 -52.48 -108.56
C ILE A 3 -31.93 -53.92 -108.08
N LEU A 4 -32.82 -54.01 -107.04
CA LEU A 4 -34.06 -54.84 -106.83
C LEU A 4 -34.13 -56.35 -107.22
N PRO A 5 -35.14 -57.18 -106.80
CA PRO A 5 -36.29 -56.97 -105.86
C PRO A 5 -36.67 -58.15 -104.90
N ARG A 6 -37.62 -57.83 -104.01
CA ARG A 6 -38.68 -58.63 -103.32
C ARG A 6 -38.97 -60.06 -103.81
N VAL A 7 -39.26 -60.98 -102.87
CA VAL A 7 -40.46 -61.85 -102.89
C VAL A 7 -40.94 -62.11 -101.44
N VAL A 8 -42.21 -61.76 -101.18
CA VAL A 8 -43.03 -62.25 -100.06
C VAL A 8 -43.77 -63.49 -100.56
N LEU A 9 -43.73 -64.60 -99.83
CA LEU A 9 -44.78 -65.63 -99.93
C LEU A 9 -45.04 -66.27 -98.57
N PHE A 10 -46.27 -66.08 -98.11
CA PHE A 10 -46.90 -66.66 -96.94
C PHE A 10 -47.32 -68.12 -97.21
N CYS A 11 -47.60 -68.84 -96.11
CA CYS A 11 -48.43 -70.05 -95.98
C CYS A 11 -47.74 -71.43 -95.89
N ALA A 12 -47.26 -71.73 -94.67
CA ALA A 12 -47.91 -72.60 -93.68
C ALA A 12 -48.03 -74.13 -93.88
N ILE A 13 -47.68 -74.83 -92.78
CA ILE A 13 -48.22 -76.11 -92.24
C ILE A 13 -47.62 -77.40 -92.88
N PHE A 14 -47.03 -78.36 -92.17
CA PHE A 14 -46.98 -78.66 -90.72
C PHE A 14 -45.78 -79.58 -90.40
N SER A 15 -45.07 -79.21 -89.33
CA SER A 15 -44.60 -80.07 -88.24
C SER A 15 -43.90 -81.40 -88.52
N CYS A 16 -42.57 -81.35 -88.53
CA CYS A 16 -41.73 -82.31 -87.81
C CYS A 16 -40.84 -81.51 -86.86
N ILE A 17 -41.40 -81.09 -85.72
CA ILE A 17 -40.60 -80.52 -84.64
C ILE A 17 -39.96 -81.71 -83.92
N ALA A 18 -38.74 -82.05 -84.32
CA ALA A 18 -37.83 -82.70 -83.40
C ALA A 18 -37.71 -81.78 -82.17
N GLY A 19 -38.15 -82.27 -81.01
CA GLY A 19 -38.01 -81.56 -79.75
C GLY A 19 -36.53 -81.29 -79.48
N ILE A 20 -36.08 -80.09 -79.84
CA ILE A 20 -34.85 -79.53 -79.30
C ILE A 20 -35.19 -79.29 -77.83
N ALA A 21 -34.57 -80.06 -76.94
CA ALA A 21 -34.66 -79.82 -75.51
C ALA A 21 -34.14 -78.40 -75.24
N ALA A 22 -35.05 -77.43 -75.07
CA ALA A 22 -34.71 -76.07 -74.67
C ALA A 22 -33.94 -76.13 -73.34
N ALA A 23 -32.77 -75.52 -73.32
CA ALA A 23 -31.89 -75.52 -72.17
C ALA A 23 -32.41 -74.59 -71.07
N GLN A 24 -32.09 -74.91 -69.82
CA GLN A 24 -32.23 -73.92 -68.74
C GLN A 24 -30.98 -73.03 -68.78
N ASP A 25 -31.18 -71.76 -69.09
CA ASP A 25 -30.16 -70.70 -69.11
C ASP A 25 -30.50 -69.65 -68.06
N VAL A 26 -29.53 -69.31 -67.21
CA VAL A 26 -29.70 -68.33 -66.13
C VAL A 26 -28.56 -67.32 -66.23
N SER A 27 -28.87 -66.03 -66.25
CA SER A 27 -27.87 -64.96 -66.23
C SER A 27 -27.79 -64.29 -64.88
N ILE A 28 -26.65 -63.67 -64.62
CA ILE A 28 -26.42 -62.73 -63.53
C ILE A 28 -26.11 -61.36 -64.11
N ASN A 29 -26.81 -60.31 -63.66
CA ASN A 29 -26.60 -58.95 -64.12
C ASN A 29 -26.56 -58.00 -62.92
N ILE A 30 -25.49 -57.23 -62.78
CA ILE A 30 -25.45 -56.11 -61.86
C ILE A 30 -26.20 -54.96 -62.54
N LEU A 31 -27.33 -54.55 -61.95
CA LEU A 31 -28.24 -53.59 -62.57
C LEU A 31 -27.96 -52.15 -62.18
N ASN A 32 -27.62 -51.93 -60.92
CA ASN A 32 -27.42 -50.60 -60.38
C ASN A 32 -26.49 -50.64 -59.16
N GLN A 33 -25.63 -49.62 -59.09
CA GLN A 33 -24.80 -49.26 -57.95
C GLN A 33 -24.48 -47.76 -58.09
N PRO A 34 -24.25 -47.05 -56.98
CA PRO A 34 -23.72 -45.69 -57.03
C PRO A 34 -22.46 -45.62 -57.91
N ALA A 35 -22.26 -44.52 -58.63
CA ALA A 35 -21.04 -44.33 -59.42
C ALA A 35 -19.82 -44.01 -58.52
N ALA A 36 -20.09 -43.42 -57.36
CA ALA A 36 -19.14 -43.17 -56.29
C ALA A 36 -19.83 -43.40 -54.93
N VAL A 37 -19.06 -43.71 -53.88
CA VAL A 37 -19.53 -43.82 -52.49
C VAL A 37 -18.47 -43.17 -51.60
N ALA A 38 -18.88 -42.33 -50.66
CA ALA A 38 -18.01 -41.73 -49.67
C ALA A 38 -17.26 -42.77 -48.83
N LYS A 39 -16.05 -42.44 -48.41
CA LYS A 39 -15.27 -43.22 -47.45
C LYS A 39 -16.06 -43.30 -46.14
N GLY A 40 -16.16 -44.47 -45.51
CA GLY A 40 -16.92 -44.66 -44.27
C GLY A 40 -18.44 -44.81 -44.45
N SER A 41 -19.02 -44.32 -45.56
CA SER A 41 -20.47 -44.36 -45.77
C SER A 41 -21.07 -45.78 -45.82
N SER A 42 -22.19 -45.98 -45.12
CA SER A 42 -22.93 -47.25 -45.04
C SER A 42 -24.00 -47.42 -46.14
N THR A 43 -24.13 -46.44 -47.03
CA THR A 43 -25.20 -46.36 -48.05
C THR A 43 -24.90 -47.15 -49.32
N GLY A 44 -23.67 -47.63 -49.50
CA GLY A 44 -23.22 -48.36 -50.70
C GLY A 44 -24.03 -49.63 -50.95
N ARG A 45 -24.81 -49.66 -52.04
CA ARG A 45 -25.67 -50.80 -52.43
C ARG A 45 -25.34 -51.29 -53.82
N VAL A 46 -25.37 -52.61 -54.00
CA VAL A 46 -25.32 -53.26 -55.32
C VAL A 46 -26.58 -54.09 -55.53
N ILE A 47 -27.28 -53.81 -56.63
CA ILE A 47 -28.49 -54.52 -57.03
C ILE A 47 -28.11 -55.51 -58.13
N ILE A 48 -28.39 -56.79 -57.89
CA ILE A 48 -28.13 -57.89 -58.81
C ILE A 48 -29.42 -58.58 -59.19
N ASP A 49 -29.65 -58.75 -60.49
CA ASP A 49 -30.71 -59.59 -61.04
C ASP A 49 -30.16 -60.93 -61.51
N ILE A 50 -30.81 -62.00 -61.05
CA ILE A 50 -30.58 -63.35 -61.54
C ILE A 50 -31.80 -63.79 -62.35
N CYS A 51 -31.63 -63.84 -63.66
CA CYS A 51 -32.72 -64.01 -64.61
C CYS A 51 -32.71 -65.40 -65.21
N ASN A 52 -33.85 -66.09 -65.16
CA ASN A 52 -34.05 -67.31 -65.92
C ASN A 52 -34.44 -66.92 -67.36
N ASN A 53 -33.47 -66.97 -68.27
CA ASN A 53 -33.62 -66.56 -69.67
C ASN A 53 -34.28 -67.64 -70.54
N ASP A 54 -34.71 -68.77 -69.95
CA ASP A 54 -35.51 -69.74 -70.69
C ASP A 54 -36.85 -69.12 -71.10
N GLY A 55 -37.02 -68.88 -72.40
CA GLY A 55 -38.29 -68.42 -73.00
C GLY A 55 -39.37 -69.51 -73.06
N GLY A 56 -39.21 -70.61 -72.32
CA GLY A 56 -40.03 -71.82 -72.34
C GLY A 56 -40.75 -72.11 -71.01
N ILE A 57 -40.72 -73.38 -70.58
CA ILE A 57 -41.46 -73.93 -69.42
C ILE A 57 -40.55 -74.37 -68.26
N ARG A 58 -39.22 -74.19 -68.33
CA ARG A 58 -38.28 -74.77 -67.34
C ARG A 58 -37.91 -73.78 -66.25
N THR A 59 -38.37 -74.08 -65.04
CA THR A 59 -38.06 -73.32 -63.83
C THR A 59 -36.65 -73.60 -63.32
N ALA A 60 -35.87 -72.56 -62.97
CA ALA A 60 -34.62 -72.71 -62.23
C ALA A 60 -34.94 -73.24 -60.83
N ALA A 61 -34.57 -74.48 -60.55
CA ALA A 61 -34.98 -75.15 -59.32
C ALA A 61 -34.35 -74.51 -58.08
N ALA A 62 -35.05 -74.58 -56.95
CA ALA A 62 -34.48 -74.23 -55.65
C ALA A 62 -33.21 -75.07 -55.35
N ASN A 63 -32.28 -74.47 -54.62
CA ASN A 63 -31.00 -75.03 -54.14
C ASN A 63 -30.03 -75.42 -55.26
N LYS A 64 -30.05 -74.70 -56.39
CA LYS A 64 -29.22 -74.98 -57.57
C LYS A 64 -28.30 -73.85 -57.98
N LEU A 65 -28.75 -72.61 -57.87
CA LEU A 65 -27.98 -71.44 -58.26
C LEU A 65 -27.11 -71.01 -57.07
N ARG A 66 -25.81 -70.77 -57.32
CA ARG A 66 -24.82 -70.35 -56.32
C ARG A 66 -24.02 -69.13 -56.79
N PRO A 67 -24.66 -67.96 -56.92
CA PRO A 67 -23.95 -66.74 -57.28
C PRO A 67 -22.89 -66.41 -56.22
N LEU A 68 -21.75 -65.91 -56.71
CA LEU A 68 -20.66 -65.34 -55.92
C LEU A 68 -20.57 -63.86 -56.31
N ILE A 69 -20.75 -62.97 -55.33
CA ILE A 69 -20.53 -61.54 -55.50
C ILE A 69 -19.20 -61.21 -54.82
N SER A 70 -18.29 -60.63 -55.58
CA SER A 70 -16.94 -60.25 -55.18
C SER A 70 -16.81 -58.73 -55.25
N LEU A 71 -16.64 -58.11 -54.09
CA LEU A 71 -16.32 -56.70 -53.95
C LEU A 71 -14.78 -56.54 -53.84
N PRO A 72 -14.22 -55.39 -54.25
CA PRO A 72 -12.85 -55.01 -53.91
C PRO A 72 -12.64 -54.96 -52.40
N SER A 73 -11.47 -55.37 -51.92
CA SER A 73 -11.13 -55.31 -50.49
C SER A 73 -11.07 -53.88 -49.93
N SER A 74 -10.99 -52.87 -50.80
CA SER A 74 -11.05 -51.44 -50.44
C SER A 74 -12.47 -50.91 -50.20
N LEU A 75 -13.51 -51.71 -50.45
CA LEU A 75 -14.93 -51.39 -50.20
C LEU A 75 -15.50 -52.13 -48.98
N VAL A 76 -14.67 -52.67 -48.09
CA VAL A 76 -15.15 -53.48 -46.96
C VAL A 76 -14.42 -53.09 -45.69
N GLY A 77 -15.03 -52.16 -44.93
CA GLY A 77 -14.49 -51.65 -43.67
C GLY A 77 -14.78 -52.55 -42.47
N SER A 78 -15.87 -53.32 -42.53
CA SER A 78 -16.20 -54.24 -41.41
C SER A 78 -17.18 -55.37 -41.73
N SER A 79 -18.05 -55.32 -42.76
CA SER A 79 -18.82 -56.49 -43.25
C SER A 79 -19.61 -56.23 -44.54
N ILE A 80 -19.73 -57.25 -45.40
CA ILE A 80 -20.73 -57.29 -46.49
C ILE A 80 -22.06 -57.73 -45.90
N VAL A 81 -23.11 -56.92 -46.05
CA VAL A 81 -24.43 -57.18 -45.42
C VAL A 81 -25.47 -57.54 -46.49
N PRO A 82 -26.18 -58.67 -46.36
CA PRO A 82 -27.36 -58.94 -47.19
C PRO A 82 -28.48 -57.98 -46.78
N VAL A 83 -28.97 -57.17 -47.72
CA VAL A 83 -30.06 -56.21 -47.45
C VAL A 83 -31.41 -56.82 -47.82
N ASN A 84 -31.57 -57.20 -49.09
CA ASN A 84 -32.81 -57.77 -49.60
C ASN A 84 -32.49 -59.00 -50.44
N ILE A 85 -32.64 -60.18 -49.82
CA ILE A 85 -32.27 -61.47 -50.40
C ILE A 85 -33.45 -62.45 -50.45
N VAL A 86 -34.67 -61.93 -50.67
CA VAL A 86 -35.89 -62.74 -50.69
C VAL A 86 -35.77 -63.88 -51.71
N GLY A 87 -35.93 -65.13 -51.25
CA GLY A 87 -35.76 -66.32 -52.08
C GLY A 87 -34.33 -66.83 -52.19
N TRP A 88 -33.42 -66.33 -51.35
CA TRP A 88 -32.02 -66.74 -51.25
C TRP A 88 -31.59 -66.98 -49.81
N THR A 89 -30.49 -67.70 -49.62
CA THR A 89 -29.82 -67.88 -48.33
C THR A 89 -28.32 -67.65 -48.50
N VAL A 90 -27.67 -67.11 -47.48
CA VAL A 90 -26.21 -66.89 -47.47
C VAL A 90 -25.52 -68.21 -47.14
N LEU A 91 -24.66 -68.68 -48.04
CA LEU A 91 -23.83 -69.85 -47.82
C LEU A 91 -22.51 -69.51 -47.11
N SER A 92 -21.89 -68.38 -47.47
CA SER A 92 -20.63 -67.94 -46.88
C SER A 92 -20.40 -66.45 -47.13
N THR A 93 -19.76 -65.80 -46.16
CA THR A 93 -19.15 -64.47 -46.27
C THR A 93 -17.66 -64.62 -45.94
N GLU A 94 -16.81 -64.53 -46.95
CA GLU A 94 -15.35 -64.71 -46.81
C GLU A 94 -14.63 -63.50 -47.40
N GLY A 95 -14.11 -62.63 -46.53
CA GLY A 95 -13.47 -61.37 -46.92
C GLY A 95 -14.45 -60.51 -47.72
N SER A 96 -14.07 -60.13 -48.94
CA SER A 96 -14.88 -59.31 -49.83
C SER A 96 -15.83 -60.11 -50.74
N ASN A 97 -16.10 -61.39 -50.40
CA ASN A 97 -16.97 -62.27 -51.18
C ASN A 97 -18.20 -62.72 -50.39
N ILE A 98 -19.36 -62.66 -51.03
CA ILE A 98 -20.59 -63.27 -50.53
C ILE A 98 -21.11 -64.31 -51.52
N ARG A 99 -21.39 -65.50 -51.00
CA ARG A 99 -21.96 -66.61 -51.78
C ARG A 99 -23.37 -66.89 -51.31
N LEU A 100 -24.31 -66.94 -52.24
CA LEU A 100 -25.72 -67.21 -51.95
C LEU A 100 -26.15 -68.53 -52.56
N GLU A 101 -27.29 -69.06 -52.12
CA GLU A 101 -28.00 -70.16 -52.77
C GLU A 101 -29.49 -69.83 -52.85
N ASN A 102 -30.13 -70.10 -53.99
CA ASN A 102 -31.55 -69.81 -54.15
C ASN A 102 -32.39 -70.79 -53.32
N THR A 103 -33.28 -70.29 -52.46
CA THR A 103 -34.23 -71.09 -51.68
C THR A 103 -35.58 -71.21 -52.38
N LEU A 104 -35.90 -70.27 -53.28
CA LEU A 104 -37.07 -70.31 -54.13
C LEU A 104 -36.71 -70.59 -55.60
N PRO A 105 -37.58 -71.31 -56.33
CA PRO A 105 -37.36 -71.55 -57.74
C PRO A 105 -37.69 -70.29 -58.58
N ILE A 106 -36.91 -70.02 -59.63
CA ILE A 106 -37.12 -68.86 -60.53
C ILE A 106 -37.87 -69.31 -61.78
N ALA A 107 -39.07 -68.77 -62.00
CA ALA A 107 -39.93 -69.14 -63.13
C ALA A 107 -39.27 -68.78 -64.49
N PRO A 108 -39.64 -69.47 -65.59
CA PRO A 108 -39.17 -69.10 -66.92
C PRO A 108 -39.48 -67.64 -67.25
N ALA A 109 -38.54 -66.94 -67.92
CA ALA A 109 -38.63 -65.54 -68.28
C ALA A 109 -38.89 -64.57 -67.10
N THR A 110 -38.43 -64.91 -65.89
CA THR A 110 -38.49 -64.05 -64.71
C THR A 110 -37.12 -63.88 -64.07
N CYS A 111 -36.94 -62.78 -63.33
CA CYS A 111 -35.73 -62.50 -62.57
C CYS A 111 -36.02 -62.51 -61.07
N SER A 112 -35.01 -62.88 -60.29
CA SER A 112 -34.99 -62.70 -58.85
C SER A 112 -33.89 -61.70 -58.52
N GLN A 113 -34.28 -60.65 -57.80
CA GLN A 113 -33.39 -59.57 -57.42
C GLN A 113 -32.78 -59.82 -56.04
N ILE A 114 -31.53 -59.39 -55.90
CA ILE A 114 -30.72 -59.50 -54.68
C ILE A 114 -30.06 -58.13 -54.45
N GLU A 115 -30.09 -57.66 -53.23
CA GLU A 115 -29.44 -56.42 -52.82
C GLU A 115 -28.43 -56.67 -51.70
N ILE A 116 -27.21 -56.15 -51.88
CA ILE A 116 -26.09 -56.31 -50.96
C ILE A 116 -25.52 -54.92 -50.63
N GLY A 117 -25.26 -54.68 -49.33
CA GLY A 117 -24.64 -53.46 -48.81
C GLY A 117 -23.13 -53.58 -48.58
N TYR A 118 -22.40 -52.47 -48.71
CA TYR A 118 -20.95 -52.34 -48.50
C TYR A 118 -20.56 -50.92 -48.03
N THR A 119 -19.31 -50.74 -47.55
CA THR A 119 -18.81 -49.48 -46.99
C THR A 119 -17.46 -49.10 -47.62
N GLY A 120 -17.31 -47.88 -48.14
CA GLY A 120 -16.03 -47.40 -48.67
C GLY A 120 -14.95 -47.32 -47.58
N VAL A 121 -13.70 -47.71 -47.87
CA VAL A 121 -12.59 -47.69 -46.87
C VAL A 121 -11.38 -46.92 -47.37
N ASN A 122 -10.98 -47.15 -48.62
CA ASN A 122 -9.81 -46.49 -49.20
C ASN A 122 -10.24 -45.62 -50.36
N VAL A 123 -9.85 -44.35 -50.31
CA VAL A 123 -10.09 -43.35 -51.36
C VAL A 123 -9.35 -43.74 -52.64
N GLY A 124 -10.01 -43.55 -53.78
CA GLY A 124 -9.41 -43.55 -55.11
C GLY A 124 -9.81 -44.68 -56.07
N GLY A 125 -9.59 -44.42 -57.37
CA GLY A 125 -9.61 -45.36 -58.48
C GLY A 125 -10.96 -46.00 -58.83
N PRO A 126 -11.12 -46.55 -60.06
CA PRO A 126 -12.25 -47.40 -60.39
C PRO A 126 -12.08 -48.80 -59.77
N LEU A 127 -12.88 -49.07 -58.75
CA LEU A 127 -12.98 -50.32 -58.01
C LEU A 127 -13.99 -51.25 -58.69
N THR A 128 -13.57 -52.46 -59.09
CA THR A 128 -14.41 -53.38 -59.88
C THR A 128 -15.19 -54.37 -59.01
N ILE A 129 -16.52 -54.30 -59.07
CA ILE A 129 -17.42 -55.30 -58.47
C ILE A 129 -17.70 -56.40 -59.49
N THR A 130 -17.64 -57.67 -59.09
CA THR A 130 -17.90 -58.82 -59.96
C THR A 130 -19.00 -59.71 -59.40
N GLY A 131 -19.98 -60.07 -60.21
CA GLY A 131 -20.95 -61.13 -59.94
C GLY A 131 -20.69 -62.31 -60.87
N THR A 132 -20.48 -63.50 -60.31
CA THR A 132 -20.28 -64.75 -61.06
C THR A 132 -21.32 -65.78 -60.65
N LEU A 133 -22.04 -66.36 -61.61
CA LEU A 133 -23.04 -67.38 -61.38
C LEU A 133 -22.41 -68.77 -61.25
N GLY A 134 -22.54 -69.39 -60.06
CA GLY A 134 -22.16 -70.78 -59.82
C GLY A 134 -23.37 -71.73 -59.73
N PHE A 135 -23.11 -73.04 -59.66
CA PHE A 135 -24.15 -74.07 -59.60
C PHE A 135 -23.85 -75.18 -58.57
N ASN A 136 -24.90 -75.72 -57.94
CA ASN A 136 -24.85 -76.89 -57.05
C ASN A 136 -25.14 -78.19 -57.84
N GLY A 137 -24.09 -78.80 -58.37
CA GLY A 137 -24.15 -79.96 -59.27
C GLY A 137 -23.85 -79.59 -60.73
N PRO A 138 -24.06 -80.51 -61.69
CA PRO A 138 -23.77 -80.25 -63.09
C PRO A 138 -24.68 -79.15 -63.64
N GLN A 139 -24.09 -78.25 -64.41
CA GLN A 139 -24.81 -77.24 -65.17
C GLN A 139 -25.77 -77.91 -66.16
N THR A 140 -26.96 -77.35 -66.32
CA THR A 140 -27.96 -77.87 -67.26
C THR A 140 -27.46 -77.78 -68.69
N THR A 141 -27.80 -78.77 -69.52
CA THR A 141 -27.44 -78.77 -70.94
C THR A 141 -28.01 -77.53 -71.63
N GLY A 142 -27.11 -76.66 -72.13
CA GLY A 142 -27.35 -75.47 -72.95
C GLY A 142 -27.40 -74.13 -72.22
N ASN A 143 -26.75 -74.02 -71.06
CA ASN A 143 -26.35 -72.74 -70.47
C ASN A 143 -25.46 -71.92 -71.43
N LEU A 144 -25.61 -70.60 -71.41
CA LEU A 144 -24.80 -69.65 -72.15
C LEU A 144 -23.76 -69.01 -71.21
N SER A 145 -22.58 -69.62 -71.07
CA SER A 145 -21.55 -69.15 -70.13
C SER A 145 -21.09 -67.69 -70.30
N GLY A 146 -21.45 -67.02 -71.39
CA GLY A 146 -21.20 -65.60 -71.61
C GLY A 146 -22.08 -64.66 -70.76
N ASN A 147 -23.14 -65.15 -70.12
CA ASN A 147 -24.01 -64.38 -69.23
C ASN A 147 -23.91 -64.82 -67.75
N ASP A 148 -22.95 -65.70 -67.43
CA ASP A 148 -22.66 -66.17 -66.07
C ASP A 148 -21.78 -65.15 -65.30
N ASN A 149 -21.39 -64.03 -65.91
CA ASN A 149 -20.57 -63.00 -65.27
C ASN A 149 -21.08 -61.60 -65.57
N SER A 150 -21.03 -60.72 -64.57
CA SER A 150 -21.30 -59.29 -64.69
C SER A 150 -20.28 -58.50 -63.87
N THR A 151 -19.79 -57.39 -64.40
CA THR A 151 -18.82 -56.51 -63.72
C THR A 151 -19.22 -55.06 -63.83
N THR A 152 -18.95 -54.26 -62.81
CA THR A 152 -19.15 -52.80 -62.81
C THR A 152 -18.02 -52.10 -62.05
N SER A 153 -17.85 -50.78 -62.23
CA SER A 153 -16.84 -49.95 -61.54
C SER A 153 -17.48 -48.92 -60.61
N LEU A 154 -16.77 -48.57 -59.54
CA LEU A 154 -17.15 -47.61 -58.50
C LEU A 154 -15.92 -46.80 -58.07
N THR A 155 -16.07 -45.55 -57.64
CA THR A 155 -14.99 -44.79 -56.97
C THR A 155 -15.31 -44.58 -55.49
N VAL A 156 -14.30 -44.51 -54.62
CA VAL A 156 -14.44 -43.99 -53.24
C VAL A 156 -13.79 -42.63 -53.15
N PHE A 157 -14.50 -41.66 -52.59
CA PHE A 157 -14.05 -40.27 -52.38
C PHE A 157 -14.07 -39.92 -50.89
N LEU A 158 -13.43 -38.83 -50.51
CA LEU A 158 -13.57 -38.22 -49.19
C LEU A 158 -14.77 -37.26 -49.26
N ASP A 159 -15.53 -37.19 -48.17
CA ASP A 159 -16.85 -36.55 -48.05
C ASP A 159 -16.96 -36.26 -46.56
N THR A 160 -16.46 -35.11 -46.15
CA THR A 160 -16.14 -34.82 -44.74
C THR A 160 -17.44 -34.64 -43.94
N ASP A 161 -18.32 -33.78 -44.42
CA ASP A 161 -19.70 -33.54 -43.99
C ASP A 161 -20.74 -34.67 -44.26
N ASN A 162 -20.40 -35.66 -45.10
CA ASN A 162 -21.30 -36.70 -45.59
C ASN A 162 -22.58 -36.23 -46.31
N ASP A 163 -22.56 -35.08 -46.97
CA ASP A 163 -23.70 -34.53 -47.72
C ASP A 163 -23.94 -35.28 -49.06
N GLY A 164 -22.92 -36.01 -49.52
CA GLY A 164 -22.90 -36.80 -50.76
C GLY A 164 -22.30 -36.10 -51.98
N VAL A 165 -21.68 -34.93 -51.80
CA VAL A 165 -20.89 -34.18 -52.79
C VAL A 165 -19.42 -34.52 -52.60
N GLY A 166 -18.69 -33.95 -51.67
CA GLY A 166 -17.41 -34.46 -51.25
C GLY A 166 -16.20 -33.92 -51.98
N ASP A 167 -15.11 -33.93 -51.24
CA ASP A 167 -14.31 -32.71 -51.01
C ASP A 167 -13.60 -32.21 -52.27
N SER A 168 -13.35 -33.13 -53.22
CA SER A 168 -12.62 -32.79 -54.44
C SER A 168 -13.41 -31.92 -55.43
N ILE A 169 -14.73 -31.86 -55.27
CA ILE A 169 -15.65 -31.08 -56.08
C ILE A 169 -16.64 -30.27 -55.24
N ASP A 170 -16.57 -30.45 -53.92
CA ASP A 170 -17.25 -29.58 -52.98
C ASP A 170 -16.70 -28.16 -53.06
N LEU A 171 -17.50 -27.19 -52.67
CA LEU A 171 -17.09 -25.80 -52.52
C LEU A 171 -17.08 -25.34 -51.06
N ASP A 172 -17.51 -26.21 -50.15
CA ASP A 172 -17.85 -25.98 -48.75
C ASP A 172 -17.77 -27.36 -48.07
N ASP A 173 -16.54 -27.84 -47.76
CA ASP A 173 -16.28 -29.24 -47.40
C ASP A 173 -16.93 -29.68 -46.05
N ASP A 174 -17.32 -28.73 -45.19
CA ASP A 174 -17.96 -28.92 -43.87
C ASP A 174 -19.43 -28.48 -43.77
N ASN A 175 -19.94 -27.71 -44.75
CA ASN A 175 -21.29 -27.12 -44.79
C ASN A 175 -21.57 -26.06 -43.72
N ASP A 176 -20.58 -25.37 -43.17
CA ASP A 176 -20.81 -24.23 -42.27
C ASP A 176 -21.36 -23.00 -43.05
N GLY A 177 -21.31 -23.04 -44.39
CA GLY A 177 -21.76 -21.99 -45.30
C GLY A 177 -20.66 -21.01 -45.73
N ILE A 178 -19.49 -21.09 -45.12
CA ILE A 178 -18.25 -20.48 -45.55
C ILE A 178 -17.68 -21.37 -46.68
N LEU A 179 -17.16 -20.74 -47.73
CA LEU A 179 -16.71 -21.52 -48.89
C LEU A 179 -15.23 -21.76 -48.76
N ASP A 180 -14.74 -22.97 -49.08
CA ASP A 180 -13.31 -23.32 -49.04
C ASP A 180 -12.38 -22.23 -49.62
N THR A 181 -12.84 -21.48 -50.63
CA THR A 181 -12.06 -20.39 -51.23
C THR A 181 -11.80 -19.18 -50.31
N VAL A 182 -12.57 -19.06 -49.24
CA VAL A 182 -12.54 -18.07 -48.17
C VAL A 182 -11.63 -18.58 -47.05
N GLU A 183 -11.86 -19.78 -46.50
CA GLU A 183 -10.99 -20.33 -45.43
C GLU A 183 -9.60 -20.72 -45.97
N ASN A 184 -9.53 -21.19 -47.22
CA ASN A 184 -8.35 -21.85 -47.78
C ASN A 184 -7.53 -20.99 -48.76
N ALA A 185 -7.43 -19.67 -48.56
CA ALA A 185 -6.58 -18.80 -49.40
C ALA A 185 -5.09 -19.28 -49.45
N GLN A 186 -4.67 -20.13 -48.50
CA GLN A 186 -3.51 -21.02 -48.57
C GLN A 186 -3.96 -22.41 -48.05
N ALA A 187 -3.60 -23.51 -48.76
CA ALA A 187 -4.09 -24.91 -48.59
C ALA A 187 -3.98 -25.60 -47.19
N SER A 188 -3.76 -24.87 -46.09
CA SER A 188 -3.43 -25.37 -44.76
C SER A 188 -3.57 -24.28 -43.67
N VAL A 189 -4.56 -23.40 -43.79
CA VAL A 189 -4.95 -22.54 -42.66
C VAL A 189 -5.69 -23.43 -41.67
N ASP A 190 -5.34 -23.25 -40.41
CA ASP A 190 -5.65 -24.04 -39.21
C ASP A 190 -5.43 -22.99 -38.11
N THR A 191 -6.51 -22.26 -37.81
CA THR A 191 -6.44 -20.99 -37.07
C THR A 191 -6.01 -21.25 -35.63
N ASP A 192 -6.66 -22.20 -34.96
CA ASP A 192 -6.38 -22.61 -33.58
C ASP A 192 -5.22 -23.62 -33.44
N GLY A 193 -4.85 -24.30 -34.53
CA GLY A 193 -3.73 -25.22 -34.57
C GLY A 193 -4.02 -26.61 -34.01
N ASP A 194 -5.29 -27.02 -33.90
CA ASP A 194 -5.67 -28.33 -33.36
C ASP A 194 -5.39 -29.49 -34.36
N GLY A 195 -5.18 -29.14 -35.64
CA GLY A 195 -4.89 -30.04 -36.74
C GLY A 195 -6.06 -30.35 -37.67
N VAL A 196 -7.23 -29.74 -37.45
CA VAL A 196 -8.39 -29.65 -38.34
C VAL A 196 -8.27 -28.32 -39.11
N PRO A 197 -8.07 -28.35 -40.45
CA PRO A 197 -7.98 -27.10 -41.20
C PRO A 197 -9.36 -26.45 -41.34
N ASN A 198 -9.46 -25.14 -41.14
CA ASN A 198 -10.70 -24.34 -41.12
C ASN A 198 -11.79 -24.75 -42.13
N ARG A 199 -11.42 -25.08 -43.37
CA ARG A 199 -12.41 -25.53 -44.39
C ARG A 199 -13.13 -26.85 -44.10
N ILE A 200 -12.73 -27.54 -43.04
CA ILE A 200 -13.37 -28.78 -42.56
C ILE A 200 -13.55 -28.72 -41.04
N ASP A 201 -13.65 -27.51 -40.51
CA ASP A 201 -13.68 -27.18 -39.09
C ASP A 201 -14.94 -26.37 -38.83
N LEU A 202 -15.79 -26.81 -37.91
CA LEU A 202 -17.04 -26.11 -37.62
C LEU A 202 -16.90 -25.00 -36.56
N ASP A 203 -15.73 -24.89 -35.92
CA ASP A 203 -15.39 -23.91 -34.88
C ASP A 203 -13.88 -23.57 -35.01
N SER A 204 -13.55 -22.77 -36.02
CA SER A 204 -12.19 -22.60 -36.55
C SER A 204 -11.19 -21.95 -35.59
N ASP A 205 -11.65 -21.13 -34.65
CA ASP A 205 -10.82 -20.56 -33.57
C ASP A 205 -11.01 -21.26 -32.22
N ASN A 206 -11.97 -22.19 -32.14
CA ASN A 206 -12.28 -23.02 -30.99
C ASN A 206 -12.67 -22.21 -29.75
N ASP A 207 -13.38 -21.10 -29.93
CA ASP A 207 -13.93 -20.27 -28.86
C ASP A 207 -15.28 -20.82 -28.32
N GLY A 208 -15.87 -21.81 -29.01
CA GLY A 208 -17.12 -22.45 -28.64
C GLY A 208 -18.39 -21.81 -29.24
N ILE A 209 -18.24 -20.92 -30.21
CA ILE A 209 -19.28 -20.41 -31.10
C ILE A 209 -18.97 -20.96 -32.51
N ASN A 210 -19.91 -21.67 -33.14
CA ASN A 210 -19.62 -22.29 -34.43
C ASN A 210 -19.52 -21.25 -35.58
N ASP A 211 -18.66 -21.52 -36.57
CA ASP A 211 -18.35 -20.67 -37.74
C ASP A 211 -19.62 -20.22 -38.49
N VAL A 212 -20.64 -21.10 -38.57
CA VAL A 212 -21.93 -20.80 -39.19
C VAL A 212 -22.63 -19.61 -38.52
N ILE A 213 -22.52 -19.47 -37.20
CA ILE A 213 -23.16 -18.39 -36.44
C ILE A 213 -22.39 -17.09 -36.62
N GLU A 214 -21.08 -17.13 -36.47
CA GLU A 214 -20.20 -15.96 -36.57
C GLU A 214 -20.07 -15.42 -37.99
N GLY A 215 -20.10 -16.31 -38.97
CA GLY A 215 -20.20 -15.98 -40.39
C GLY A 215 -21.53 -15.31 -40.76
N GLY A 216 -22.48 -15.22 -39.83
CA GLY A 216 -23.81 -14.64 -40.01
C GLY A 216 -24.76 -15.56 -40.79
N GLY A 217 -24.52 -16.86 -40.71
CA GLY A 217 -25.32 -17.91 -41.29
C GLY A 217 -26.67 -18.11 -40.59
N ILE A 218 -27.39 -19.13 -41.05
CA ILE A 218 -28.64 -19.56 -40.43
C ILE A 218 -28.41 -21.00 -40.04
N ASP A 219 -28.50 -21.29 -38.76
CA ASP A 219 -28.58 -22.62 -38.18
C ASP A 219 -29.77 -22.63 -37.20
N ILE A 220 -30.88 -23.27 -37.58
CA ILE A 220 -32.11 -23.29 -36.78
C ILE A 220 -32.17 -24.55 -35.90
N ASP A 221 -31.49 -25.63 -36.29
CA ASP A 221 -31.43 -26.87 -35.54
C ASP A 221 -30.24 -27.00 -34.59
N PHE A 222 -29.34 -26.01 -34.58
CA PHE A 222 -28.19 -25.90 -33.68
C PHE A 222 -27.25 -27.10 -33.86
N ASP A 223 -27.02 -27.45 -35.12
CA ASP A 223 -26.14 -28.55 -35.50
C ASP A 223 -24.78 -28.09 -36.04
N GLY A 224 -24.45 -26.80 -35.90
CA GLY A 224 -23.19 -26.22 -36.35
C GLY A 224 -23.07 -26.14 -37.86
N ILE A 225 -24.13 -26.48 -38.59
CA ILE A 225 -24.14 -26.58 -40.05
C ILE A 225 -25.16 -25.58 -40.61
N ALA A 226 -24.79 -24.92 -41.71
CA ALA A 226 -25.70 -23.98 -42.36
C ALA A 226 -26.95 -24.68 -42.93
N ASP A 227 -28.10 -24.06 -42.64
CA ASP A 227 -29.41 -24.64 -42.95
C ASP A 227 -29.68 -24.86 -44.46
N GLY A 228 -30.43 -25.91 -44.77
CA GLY A 228 -31.13 -26.05 -46.04
C GLY A 228 -30.70 -27.21 -46.92
N ILE A 229 -31.17 -27.20 -48.17
CA ILE A 229 -30.95 -28.34 -49.09
C ILE A 229 -29.61 -28.17 -49.79
N ILE A 230 -28.68 -29.09 -49.55
CA ILE A 230 -27.40 -29.11 -50.23
C ILE A 230 -27.56 -29.42 -51.73
N GLY A 231 -26.98 -28.56 -52.56
CA GLY A 231 -27.00 -28.66 -54.02
C GLY A 231 -25.88 -29.54 -54.55
N GLY A 232 -25.80 -29.73 -55.88
CA GLY A 232 -24.67 -30.44 -56.49
C GLY A 232 -23.33 -29.68 -56.48
N THR A 233 -23.26 -28.58 -55.73
CA THR A 233 -22.06 -27.76 -55.48
C THR A 233 -21.61 -27.84 -54.04
N GLY A 234 -22.33 -28.58 -53.18
CA GLY A 234 -22.03 -28.73 -51.76
C GLY A 234 -22.35 -27.52 -50.88
N ILE A 235 -22.80 -26.39 -51.45
CA ILE A 235 -23.15 -25.21 -50.62
C ILE A 235 -24.58 -25.35 -50.03
N PRO A 236 -24.78 -25.12 -48.73
CA PRO A 236 -26.09 -24.99 -48.11
C PRO A 236 -26.97 -23.88 -48.70
N ALA A 237 -28.28 -24.11 -48.70
CA ALA A 237 -29.21 -23.19 -49.35
C ALA A 237 -29.37 -21.86 -48.61
N SER A 238 -29.17 -21.84 -47.29
CA SER A 238 -29.15 -20.62 -46.46
C SER A 238 -27.97 -19.72 -46.82
N ALA A 239 -26.77 -20.29 -47.04
CA ALA A 239 -25.55 -19.59 -47.42
C ALA A 239 -25.56 -19.05 -48.85
N GLY A 240 -26.40 -19.60 -49.73
CA GLY A 240 -26.70 -19.04 -51.05
C GLY A 240 -25.55 -19.16 -52.06
N ALA A 241 -24.56 -18.26 -52.00
CA ALA A 241 -23.36 -18.31 -52.84
C ALA A 241 -22.07 -18.29 -52.01
N GLY A 242 -22.17 -18.64 -50.73
CA GLY A 242 -21.16 -18.43 -49.69
C GLY A 242 -21.53 -17.27 -48.77
N LEU A 243 -21.29 -17.44 -47.48
CA LEU A 243 -21.41 -16.37 -46.49
C LEU A 243 -20.40 -15.25 -46.77
N VAL A 244 -20.77 -14.03 -46.36
CA VAL A 244 -19.88 -12.87 -46.41
C VAL A 244 -19.53 -12.55 -44.98
N LEU A 245 -18.34 -13.01 -44.58
CA LEU A 245 -17.88 -12.90 -43.20
C LEU A 245 -17.81 -11.44 -42.74
N SER A 246 -18.29 -11.23 -41.52
CA SER A 246 -18.20 -9.95 -40.81
C SER A 246 -16.84 -9.81 -40.14
N ASP A 247 -16.53 -8.57 -39.81
CA ASP A 247 -15.29 -8.11 -39.19
C ASP A 247 -15.75 -6.99 -38.27
N THR A 248 -16.09 -7.35 -37.03
CA THR A 248 -16.80 -6.45 -36.11
C THR A 248 -15.89 -5.34 -35.61
N ASP A 249 -14.63 -5.66 -35.33
CA ASP A 249 -13.65 -4.70 -34.84
C ASP A 249 -12.89 -3.92 -35.93
N LEU A 250 -12.89 -4.42 -37.18
CA LEU A 250 -12.19 -3.88 -38.35
C LEU A 250 -10.66 -4.01 -38.31
N ASP A 251 -10.12 -4.97 -37.58
CA ASP A 251 -8.68 -5.27 -37.49
C ASP A 251 -8.14 -6.10 -38.67
N THR A 252 -9.05 -6.59 -39.53
CA THR A 252 -8.89 -7.44 -40.73
C THR A 252 -9.05 -8.94 -40.54
N ARG A 253 -9.05 -9.45 -39.31
CA ARG A 253 -9.52 -10.79 -38.95
C ARG A 253 -11.05 -10.83 -39.09
N LYS A 254 -11.60 -12.02 -39.18
CA LYS A 254 -13.04 -12.21 -39.38
C LYS A 254 -13.51 -12.99 -38.17
N ASN A 255 -14.71 -12.68 -37.71
CA ASN A 255 -15.24 -13.20 -36.44
C ASN A 255 -14.98 -14.71 -36.25
N PRO A 256 -15.25 -15.61 -37.23
CA PRO A 256 -14.97 -17.06 -37.07
C PRO A 256 -13.51 -17.48 -36.83
N TYR A 257 -12.58 -16.52 -36.82
CA TYR A 257 -11.15 -16.75 -36.70
C TYR A 257 -10.55 -15.82 -35.64
N ASP A 258 -11.36 -15.27 -34.74
CA ASP A 258 -11.10 -14.14 -33.85
C ASP A 258 -11.59 -14.42 -32.43
N LEU A 259 -10.67 -14.53 -31.47
CA LEU A 259 -11.03 -14.85 -30.07
C LEU A 259 -11.64 -13.67 -29.29
N ASP A 260 -11.66 -12.46 -29.86
CA ASP A 260 -12.22 -11.22 -29.28
C ASP A 260 -12.78 -10.36 -30.43
N SER A 261 -13.91 -10.79 -31.00
CA SER A 261 -14.47 -10.31 -32.26
C SER A 261 -14.75 -8.82 -32.29
N ASP A 262 -15.08 -8.21 -31.15
CA ASP A 262 -15.39 -6.79 -31.05
C ASP A 262 -14.29 -5.94 -30.38
N ASN A 263 -13.28 -6.59 -29.82
CA ASN A 263 -12.04 -6.01 -29.31
C ASN A 263 -12.25 -5.10 -28.10
N ASP A 264 -13.15 -5.51 -27.22
CA ASP A 264 -13.39 -4.89 -25.93
C ASP A 264 -12.55 -5.52 -24.79
N GLY A 265 -11.81 -6.60 -25.08
CA GLY A 265 -10.92 -7.27 -24.14
C GLY A 265 -11.60 -8.30 -23.24
N ILE A 266 -12.84 -8.70 -23.54
CA ILE A 266 -13.48 -9.91 -23.05
C ILE A 266 -13.49 -10.92 -24.21
N ASN A 267 -13.02 -12.14 -23.97
CA ASN A 267 -12.94 -13.13 -25.05
C ASN A 267 -14.34 -13.69 -25.40
N ASP A 268 -14.57 -13.99 -26.68
CA ASP A 268 -15.85 -14.43 -27.23
C ASP A 268 -16.40 -15.69 -26.51
N ILE A 269 -15.53 -16.63 -26.10
CA ILE A 269 -15.89 -17.80 -25.27
C ILE A 269 -16.61 -17.41 -23.97
N ILE A 270 -16.26 -16.28 -23.35
CA ILE A 270 -16.85 -15.78 -22.10
C ILE A 270 -18.21 -15.13 -22.38
N GLU A 271 -18.30 -14.45 -23.52
CA GLU A 271 -19.45 -13.67 -23.97
C GLU A 271 -20.54 -14.53 -24.62
N SER A 272 -20.16 -15.69 -25.16
CA SER A 272 -21.08 -16.75 -25.59
C SER A 272 -22.13 -17.07 -24.52
N GLY A 273 -21.77 -16.86 -23.24
CA GLY A 273 -22.60 -17.13 -22.07
C GLY A 273 -22.74 -18.63 -21.79
N ASN A 274 -22.02 -19.49 -22.50
CA ASN A 274 -22.09 -20.93 -22.34
C ASN A 274 -21.22 -21.43 -21.19
N ALA A 275 -21.79 -21.46 -19.98
CA ALA A 275 -21.12 -21.98 -18.79
C ALA A 275 -20.79 -23.50 -18.83
N ALA A 276 -21.14 -24.23 -19.90
CA ALA A 276 -20.77 -25.63 -20.08
C ALA A 276 -19.39 -25.80 -20.76
N LEU A 277 -18.90 -24.77 -21.44
CA LEU A 277 -17.57 -24.75 -22.05
C LEU A 277 -16.51 -24.90 -20.95
N ILE A 278 -15.45 -25.62 -21.30
CA ILE A 278 -14.33 -25.84 -20.40
C ILE A 278 -13.16 -25.06 -20.97
N ASP A 279 -12.83 -23.94 -20.33
CA ASP A 279 -11.57 -23.22 -20.52
C ASP A 279 -10.86 -23.23 -19.15
N ALA A 280 -10.02 -24.25 -18.93
CA ALA A 280 -9.42 -24.49 -17.62
C ALA A 280 -8.10 -23.72 -17.41
N ASN A 281 -7.47 -23.28 -18.48
CA ASN A 281 -6.24 -22.48 -18.50
C ASN A 281 -6.53 -20.98 -18.66
N GLY A 282 -7.74 -20.59 -19.06
CA GLY A 282 -8.17 -19.20 -19.24
C GLY A 282 -7.58 -18.59 -20.51
N ASP A 283 -7.39 -19.39 -21.56
CA ASP A 283 -6.74 -18.96 -22.79
C ASP A 283 -7.71 -18.57 -23.92
N GLY A 284 -9.00 -18.46 -23.63
CA GLY A 284 -9.98 -18.07 -24.63
C GLY A 284 -10.42 -19.21 -25.54
N ILE A 285 -9.86 -20.41 -25.38
CA ILE A 285 -10.07 -21.56 -26.25
C ILE A 285 -10.73 -22.69 -25.44
N VAL A 286 -11.63 -23.43 -26.08
CA VAL A 286 -12.26 -24.59 -25.46
C VAL A 286 -11.23 -25.72 -25.28
N ASP A 287 -10.92 -26.06 -24.03
CA ASP A 287 -10.06 -27.18 -23.67
C ASP A 287 -10.74 -28.52 -23.95
N GLY A 288 -10.10 -29.40 -24.72
CA GLY A 288 -10.70 -30.71 -24.93
C GLY A 288 -9.96 -31.66 -25.83
N THR A 289 -10.71 -32.67 -26.25
CA THR A 289 -10.37 -33.48 -27.42
C THR A 289 -11.54 -33.38 -28.37
N ASP A 290 -11.27 -33.27 -29.65
CA ASP A 290 -12.25 -33.56 -30.69
C ASP A 290 -12.29 -35.09 -30.92
N SER A 291 -13.47 -35.69 -30.75
CA SER A 291 -13.63 -37.16 -30.78
C SER A 291 -13.90 -37.71 -32.18
N ASP A 292 -14.51 -36.90 -33.03
CA ASP A 292 -15.04 -37.25 -34.35
C ASP A 292 -14.42 -36.45 -35.50
N LEU A 293 -13.56 -35.49 -35.17
CA LEU A 293 -12.70 -34.73 -36.06
C LEU A 293 -13.50 -33.80 -36.98
N ASP A 294 -14.49 -33.11 -36.41
CA ASP A 294 -15.31 -32.09 -37.06
C ASP A 294 -15.00 -30.66 -36.59
N GLY A 295 -13.97 -30.48 -35.76
CA GLY A 295 -13.49 -29.17 -35.34
C GLY A 295 -14.02 -28.71 -33.99
N ILE A 296 -15.16 -29.25 -33.55
CA ILE A 296 -15.80 -28.86 -32.30
C ILE A 296 -15.24 -29.69 -31.14
N MET A 297 -14.71 -29.01 -30.12
CA MET A 297 -14.21 -29.68 -28.94
C MET A 297 -15.31 -30.41 -28.16
N SER A 298 -15.05 -31.61 -27.63
CA SER A 298 -16.06 -32.44 -26.92
C SER A 298 -16.77 -31.80 -25.70
N SER A 299 -16.31 -30.65 -25.21
CA SER A 299 -17.02 -29.86 -24.19
C SER A 299 -18.05 -28.88 -24.77
N ALA A 300 -17.84 -28.43 -26.01
CA ALA A 300 -18.79 -27.69 -26.83
C ALA A 300 -19.71 -28.63 -27.62
N ASP A 301 -19.18 -29.75 -28.12
CA ASP A 301 -19.89 -30.71 -28.97
C ASP A 301 -20.96 -31.52 -28.20
N GLY A 302 -22.23 -31.25 -28.51
CA GLY A 302 -23.37 -32.04 -28.04
C GLY A 302 -23.57 -33.37 -28.77
N SER A 303 -22.90 -33.57 -29.90
CA SER A 303 -22.97 -34.72 -30.79
C SER A 303 -21.90 -35.77 -30.47
N ALA A 304 -21.83 -36.79 -31.33
CA ALA A 304 -20.77 -37.79 -31.31
C ALA A 304 -20.41 -38.26 -32.74
N ASN A 305 -20.94 -37.53 -33.72
CA ASN A 305 -20.62 -37.61 -35.15
C ASN A 305 -20.89 -36.21 -35.70
N TRP A 306 -20.00 -35.71 -36.55
CA TRP A 306 -20.16 -34.57 -37.46
C TRP A 306 -21.35 -33.63 -37.21
N GLY A 307 -21.03 -32.41 -36.80
CA GLY A 307 -21.97 -31.36 -36.42
C GLY A 307 -22.26 -31.39 -34.93
N ASP A 308 -22.84 -30.31 -34.43
CA ASP A 308 -23.26 -30.18 -33.04
C ASP A 308 -24.71 -30.72 -32.84
N THR A 309 -25.19 -30.82 -31.61
CA THR A 309 -26.63 -30.92 -31.32
C THR A 309 -27.06 -29.97 -30.19
N SER A 310 -26.17 -29.12 -29.71
CA SER A 310 -26.39 -28.22 -28.59
C SER A 310 -25.62 -26.91 -28.73
N ASP A 311 -25.44 -26.43 -29.97
CA ASP A 311 -24.84 -25.12 -30.23
C ASP A 311 -25.65 -24.05 -29.48
N PRO A 312 -25.07 -23.42 -28.45
CA PRO A 312 -25.75 -22.38 -27.71
C PRO A 312 -25.93 -21.16 -28.62
N VAL A 313 -27.17 -20.70 -28.79
CA VAL A 313 -27.39 -19.35 -29.34
C VAL A 313 -26.57 -18.36 -28.49
N PRO A 314 -25.62 -17.62 -29.09
CA PRO A 314 -24.80 -16.68 -28.34
C PRO A 314 -25.65 -15.73 -27.53
N LEU A 315 -25.19 -15.44 -26.31
CA LEU A 315 -25.93 -14.61 -25.38
C LEU A 315 -26.17 -13.22 -25.99
N ASN A 316 -27.33 -12.65 -25.66
CA ASN A 316 -27.68 -11.29 -25.98
C ASN A 316 -28.35 -10.71 -24.74
N SER A 317 -27.59 -9.97 -23.95
CA SER A 317 -27.93 -9.53 -22.60
C SER A 317 -29.02 -8.45 -22.60
N ASP A 318 -29.02 -7.55 -23.58
CA ASP A 318 -29.96 -6.43 -23.66
C ASP A 318 -31.14 -6.63 -24.64
N SER A 319 -31.04 -7.62 -25.52
CA SER A 319 -31.94 -7.91 -26.64
C SER A 319 -32.08 -6.80 -27.70
N ALA A 320 -31.13 -5.87 -27.84
CA ALA A 320 -31.21 -4.73 -28.76
C ALA A 320 -30.08 -4.62 -29.79
N THR A 321 -28.81 -4.87 -29.45
CA THR A 321 -27.67 -4.45 -30.29
C THR A 321 -26.87 -5.56 -30.97
N GLY A 322 -26.84 -6.77 -30.45
CA GLY A 322 -26.09 -7.86 -31.10
C GLY A 322 -26.15 -9.13 -30.26
N ALA A 323 -25.29 -10.10 -30.53
CA ALA A 323 -24.87 -10.99 -29.45
C ALA A 323 -23.75 -10.28 -28.67
N ASP A 324 -23.54 -10.67 -27.41
CA ASP A 324 -22.61 -10.00 -26.48
C ASP A 324 -21.20 -9.89 -27.10
N TYR A 325 -20.66 -10.98 -27.67
CA TYR A 325 -19.36 -11.04 -28.38
C TYR A 325 -19.19 -10.12 -29.61
N LEU A 326 -20.22 -9.35 -29.96
CA LEU A 326 -20.23 -8.41 -31.09
C LEU A 326 -20.62 -6.99 -30.65
N ASP A 327 -20.79 -6.77 -29.36
CA ASP A 327 -21.49 -5.64 -28.78
C ASP A 327 -20.79 -5.06 -27.53
N LEU A 328 -19.88 -4.12 -27.76
CA LEU A 328 -19.17 -3.23 -26.82
C LEU A 328 -19.89 -2.65 -25.57
N ASP A 329 -21.20 -2.83 -25.43
CA ASP A 329 -22.04 -2.42 -24.29
C ASP A 329 -23.20 -3.44 -24.19
N SER A 330 -22.86 -4.66 -23.77
CA SER A 330 -23.72 -5.85 -23.81
C SER A 330 -25.04 -5.68 -23.07
N ASP A 331 -25.10 -4.83 -22.04
CA ASP A 331 -26.30 -4.56 -21.25
C ASP A 331 -26.97 -3.20 -21.54
N ASN A 332 -26.34 -2.38 -22.38
CA ASN A 332 -26.78 -1.05 -22.80
C ASN A 332 -27.02 -0.08 -21.63
N ASP A 333 -26.23 -0.17 -20.56
CA ASP A 333 -26.28 0.74 -19.42
C ASP A 333 -25.53 2.06 -19.67
N GLY A 334 -24.71 2.09 -20.73
CA GLY A 334 -23.91 3.24 -21.17
C GLY A 334 -22.47 3.26 -20.66
N ILE A 335 -22.02 2.17 -20.03
CA ILE A 335 -20.64 1.83 -19.76
C ILE A 335 -20.24 0.76 -20.78
N SER A 336 -19.04 0.85 -21.34
CA SER A 336 -18.59 -0.15 -22.30
C SER A 336 -18.06 -1.38 -21.58
N ASP A 337 -18.21 -2.54 -22.20
CA ASP A 337 -17.75 -3.83 -21.72
C ASP A 337 -16.24 -3.82 -21.42
N LEU A 338 -15.42 -3.11 -22.21
CA LEU A 338 -14.00 -2.88 -21.91
C LEU A 338 -13.73 -2.24 -20.53
N LEU A 339 -14.60 -1.33 -20.06
CA LEU A 339 -14.47 -0.73 -18.73
C LEU A 339 -14.85 -1.73 -17.62
N GLU A 340 -15.65 -2.73 -17.97
CA GLU A 340 -16.21 -3.75 -17.08
C GLU A 340 -15.51 -5.11 -17.19
N SER A 341 -14.60 -5.27 -18.14
CA SER A 341 -13.79 -6.48 -18.40
C SER A 341 -12.95 -6.93 -17.20
N GLY A 342 -12.65 -6.02 -16.27
CA GLY A 342 -11.69 -6.25 -15.19
C GLY A 342 -10.23 -6.00 -15.58
N ILE A 343 -9.97 -5.55 -16.82
CA ILE A 343 -8.65 -5.10 -17.25
C ILE A 343 -8.18 -3.93 -16.38
N SER A 344 -6.88 -3.89 -16.07
CA SER A 344 -6.31 -2.80 -15.28
C SER A 344 -6.05 -1.54 -16.12
N ASN A 345 -6.70 -0.43 -15.77
CA ASN A 345 -6.62 0.87 -16.46
C ASN A 345 -7.16 0.85 -17.92
N PRO A 346 -8.40 0.39 -18.15
CA PRO A 346 -8.98 0.23 -19.48
C PRO A 346 -9.04 1.58 -20.25
N ALA A 347 -9.26 2.69 -19.54
CA ALA A 347 -9.22 4.04 -20.12
C ALA A 347 -7.87 4.47 -20.74
N THR A 348 -6.78 3.70 -20.54
CA THR A 348 -5.50 3.95 -21.22
C THR A 348 -5.35 3.16 -22.53
N LEU A 349 -6.19 2.15 -22.72
CA LEU A 349 -6.26 1.29 -23.90
C LEU A 349 -7.29 1.81 -24.90
N ASP A 350 -8.37 2.44 -24.41
CA ASP A 350 -9.35 3.18 -25.21
C ASP A 350 -9.14 4.70 -25.05
N ILE A 351 -8.32 5.29 -25.91
CA ILE A 351 -8.03 6.74 -25.90
C ILE A 351 -9.19 7.52 -26.50
N ASN A 352 -9.96 6.90 -27.39
CA ASN A 352 -10.94 7.56 -28.22
C ASN A 352 -12.36 7.53 -27.62
N GLY A 353 -12.59 6.64 -26.65
CA GLY A 353 -13.81 6.47 -25.89
C GLY A 353 -14.91 5.72 -26.66
N ASP A 354 -14.55 4.80 -27.54
CA ASP A 354 -15.50 4.01 -28.34
C ASP A 354 -15.75 2.60 -27.82
N GLY A 355 -15.13 2.22 -26.69
CA GLY A 355 -15.30 0.90 -26.09
C GLY A 355 -14.33 -0.16 -26.62
N LYS A 356 -13.47 0.18 -27.59
CA LYS A 356 -12.49 -0.74 -28.19
C LYS A 356 -11.08 -0.45 -27.76
N ILE A 357 -10.25 -1.48 -27.75
CA ILE A 357 -8.81 -1.31 -27.59
C ILE A 357 -8.23 -0.66 -28.86
N ASP A 358 -7.67 0.55 -28.73
CA ASP A 358 -7.17 1.33 -29.88
C ASP A 358 -5.93 0.74 -30.58
N SER A 359 -5.28 -0.25 -29.94
CA SER A 359 -4.08 -0.90 -30.46
C SER A 359 -4.48 -1.98 -31.46
N ILE A 360 -3.85 -2.00 -32.64
CA ILE A 360 -4.05 -3.03 -33.68
C ILE A 360 -2.88 -4.03 -33.73
N LEU A 361 -2.05 -4.07 -32.68
CA LEU A 361 -0.91 -4.96 -32.63
C LEU A 361 -1.32 -6.26 -31.98
N ASP A 362 -1.50 -7.28 -32.81
CA ASP A 362 -1.65 -8.69 -32.46
C ASP A 362 -0.36 -9.42 -32.91
N LEU A 363 0.29 -10.18 -32.01
CA LEU A 363 1.66 -10.69 -32.21
C LEU A 363 1.71 -12.10 -32.79
N ASP A 364 0.83 -12.97 -32.36
CA ASP A 364 0.67 -14.36 -32.76
C ASP A 364 -0.49 -14.59 -33.71
N ALA A 365 -1.29 -13.55 -33.94
CA ALA A 365 -2.41 -13.58 -34.84
C ALA A 365 -3.49 -14.54 -34.30
N ASP A 366 -4.05 -14.24 -33.13
CA ASP A 366 -5.21 -14.94 -32.55
C ASP A 366 -6.46 -14.08 -32.34
N GLY A 367 -6.39 -12.77 -32.62
CA GLY A 367 -7.52 -11.86 -32.44
C GLY A 367 -7.43 -11.02 -31.17
N ILE A 368 -6.60 -11.43 -30.21
CA ILE A 368 -6.46 -10.70 -28.95
C ILE A 368 -5.32 -9.69 -29.06
N ILE A 369 -5.58 -8.43 -28.70
CA ILE A 369 -4.57 -7.38 -28.84
C ILE A 369 -3.46 -7.53 -27.80
N ALA A 370 -2.19 -7.41 -28.23
CA ALA A 370 -0.96 -7.58 -27.43
C ALA A 370 -0.83 -6.70 -26.17
N SER A 371 -1.73 -5.73 -25.95
CA SER A 371 -1.79 -4.96 -24.70
C SER A 371 -2.55 -5.67 -23.58
N VAL A 372 -3.42 -6.61 -23.93
CA VAL A 372 -4.23 -7.43 -23.03
C VAL A 372 -3.89 -8.92 -23.16
N ASP A 373 -3.41 -9.35 -24.32
CA ASP A 373 -2.87 -10.68 -24.57
C ASP A 373 -1.64 -10.97 -23.68
N GLY A 374 -1.83 -11.94 -22.79
CA GLY A 374 -0.81 -12.46 -21.88
C GLY A 374 0.16 -13.46 -22.49
N SER A 375 -0.08 -13.88 -23.72
CA SER A 375 0.55 -14.97 -24.44
C SER A 375 1.45 -14.47 -25.58
N THR A 376 2.04 -15.43 -26.28
CA THR A 376 2.80 -15.22 -27.53
C THR A 376 2.58 -16.41 -28.48
N SER A 377 1.53 -17.16 -28.20
CA SER A 377 1.04 -18.35 -28.89
C SER A 377 -0.47 -18.26 -28.79
N TYR A 378 -1.16 -18.69 -29.86
CA TYR A 378 -2.61 -18.67 -29.96
C TYR A 378 -3.34 -18.93 -28.63
N GLY A 379 -4.21 -18.00 -28.24
CA GLY A 379 -4.92 -17.94 -26.97
C GLY A 379 -4.30 -16.96 -25.97
N ASP A 380 -5.03 -16.62 -24.91
CA ASP A 380 -4.60 -15.72 -23.85
C ASP A 380 -3.86 -16.44 -22.68
N ALA A 381 -3.08 -15.74 -21.88
CA ALA A 381 -2.55 -16.26 -20.62
C ALA A 381 -2.93 -15.41 -19.39
N ASN A 382 -3.60 -14.27 -19.57
CA ASN A 382 -3.99 -13.36 -18.49
C ASN A 382 -5.40 -12.77 -18.66
N SER A 383 -6.32 -13.45 -19.38
CA SER A 383 -7.69 -12.96 -19.53
C SER A 383 -8.31 -12.76 -18.13
N PRO A 384 -8.67 -11.52 -17.75
CA PRO A 384 -9.29 -11.29 -16.47
C PRO A 384 -10.66 -11.93 -16.48
N THR A 385 -10.97 -12.75 -15.47
CA THR A 385 -12.35 -13.19 -15.26
C THR A 385 -13.22 -11.94 -15.06
N PRO A 386 -14.26 -11.71 -15.89
CA PRO A 386 -15.08 -10.52 -15.73
C PRO A 386 -15.62 -10.41 -14.31
N PRO A 387 -15.47 -9.23 -13.68
CA PRO A 387 -15.87 -8.99 -12.31
C PRO A 387 -17.39 -9.16 -12.10
N ASP A 388 -17.76 -9.58 -10.89
CA ASP A 388 -19.11 -9.50 -10.33
C ASP A 388 -18.94 -8.92 -8.91
N LEU A 389 -18.75 -7.60 -8.83
CA LEU A 389 -18.29 -6.95 -7.61
C LEU A 389 -19.35 -6.89 -6.51
N ASN A 390 -20.62 -6.90 -6.91
CA ASN A 390 -21.77 -6.90 -5.99
C ASN A 390 -22.29 -8.32 -5.67
N SER A 391 -21.70 -9.36 -6.26
CA SER A 391 -22.06 -10.77 -6.08
C SER A 391 -23.51 -11.11 -6.47
N SER A 392 -24.00 -10.50 -7.55
CA SER A 392 -25.33 -10.76 -8.13
C SER A 392 -25.43 -12.16 -8.76
N GLY A 393 -24.29 -12.72 -9.17
CA GLY A 393 -24.17 -13.93 -9.98
C GLY A 393 -24.19 -13.66 -11.49
N THR A 394 -24.25 -12.39 -11.90
CA THR A 394 -24.09 -11.92 -13.28
C THR A 394 -22.86 -11.00 -13.30
N PRO A 395 -21.89 -11.21 -14.20
CA PRO A 395 -20.77 -10.29 -14.36
C PRO A 395 -21.23 -8.87 -14.74
N ASP A 396 -20.43 -7.89 -14.35
CA ASP A 396 -20.80 -6.46 -14.37
C ASP A 396 -21.18 -6.00 -15.80
N TYR A 397 -20.43 -6.37 -16.84
CA TYR A 397 -20.71 -6.05 -18.26
C TYR A 397 -22.06 -6.56 -18.80
N ARG A 398 -22.75 -7.46 -18.06
CA ARG A 398 -24.08 -7.97 -18.41
C ARG A 398 -25.17 -7.52 -17.43
N GLU A 399 -24.84 -6.67 -16.48
CA GLU A 399 -25.75 -6.22 -15.44
C GLU A 399 -26.10 -4.74 -15.58
N SER A 400 -27.33 -4.47 -16.08
CA SER A 400 -27.86 -3.11 -16.32
C SER A 400 -27.79 -2.06 -15.18
N ASN A 401 -27.30 -2.43 -14.00
CA ASN A 401 -26.98 -1.51 -12.91
C ASN A 401 -25.82 -2.07 -12.05
N PRO A 402 -24.58 -2.09 -12.57
CA PRO A 402 -23.42 -2.68 -11.92
C PRO A 402 -22.88 -1.78 -10.80
N ASP A 403 -21.89 -2.28 -10.06
CA ASP A 403 -21.14 -1.58 -9.00
C ASP A 403 -19.64 -1.78 -9.25
N MET A 404 -19.06 -0.93 -10.11
CA MET A 404 -17.74 -1.14 -10.70
C MET A 404 -16.57 -0.95 -9.75
N ASP A 405 -16.75 -0.27 -8.62
CA ASP A 405 -15.70 -0.15 -7.59
C ASP A 405 -16.01 -0.96 -6.33
N GLY A 406 -17.18 -1.60 -6.30
CA GLY A 406 -17.60 -2.53 -5.28
C GLY A 406 -17.81 -1.87 -3.92
N ASP A 407 -18.09 -0.58 -3.86
CA ASP A 407 -18.37 0.12 -2.62
C ASP A 407 -19.80 -0.07 -2.11
N GLY A 408 -20.62 -0.83 -2.83
CA GLY A 408 -21.99 -1.15 -2.49
C GLY A 408 -22.98 -0.05 -2.90
N VAL A 409 -22.56 0.90 -3.74
CA VAL A 409 -23.41 1.87 -4.43
C VAL A 409 -23.32 1.59 -5.93
N SER A 410 -24.46 1.40 -6.60
CA SER A 410 -24.43 1.14 -8.04
C SER A 410 -24.05 2.37 -8.85
N ASN A 411 -23.44 2.17 -10.02
CA ASN A 411 -22.95 3.22 -10.92
C ASN A 411 -24.00 4.30 -11.21
N SER A 412 -25.26 3.90 -11.49
CA SER A 412 -26.36 4.83 -11.76
C SER A 412 -26.73 5.73 -10.57
N GLN A 413 -26.56 5.21 -9.35
CA GLN A 413 -26.81 5.93 -8.10
C GLN A 413 -25.68 6.92 -7.82
N GLU A 414 -24.45 6.58 -8.15
CA GLU A 414 -23.31 7.47 -8.03
C GLU A 414 -23.32 8.61 -9.02
N ILE A 415 -23.71 8.35 -10.28
CA ILE A 415 -23.97 9.40 -11.27
C ILE A 415 -25.03 10.38 -10.72
N THR A 416 -26.05 9.86 -10.02
CA THR A 416 -27.10 10.68 -9.39
C THR A 416 -26.57 11.47 -8.20
N ASP A 417 -25.68 10.89 -7.38
CA ASP A 417 -25.07 11.53 -6.22
C ASP A 417 -23.91 12.48 -6.59
N GLY A 418 -23.40 12.38 -7.81
CA GLY A 418 -22.20 13.10 -8.28
C GLY A 418 -20.91 12.53 -7.70
N THR A 419 -20.91 11.23 -7.37
CA THR A 419 -19.74 10.47 -6.91
C THR A 419 -19.14 9.67 -8.08
N ASN A 420 -18.06 8.91 -7.85
CA ASN A 420 -17.22 8.40 -8.94
C ASN A 420 -17.21 6.87 -8.89
N TYR A 421 -17.92 6.27 -9.84
CA TYR A 421 -18.15 4.83 -9.96
C TYR A 421 -16.93 3.96 -10.31
N THR A 422 -15.75 4.54 -10.29
CA THR A 422 -14.46 3.86 -10.48
C THR A 422 -13.53 4.04 -9.29
N ASP A 423 -14.00 4.70 -8.23
CA ASP A 423 -13.22 5.04 -7.04
C ASP A 423 -14.06 4.71 -5.80
N GLY A 424 -13.85 3.52 -5.23
CA GLY A 424 -14.65 3.05 -4.10
C GLY A 424 -14.48 3.86 -2.80
N CYS A 425 -13.61 4.87 -2.76
CA CYS A 425 -13.59 5.85 -1.67
C CYS A 425 -14.52 7.05 -1.92
N SER A 426 -15.06 7.16 -3.13
CA SER A 426 -15.93 8.20 -3.63
C SER A 426 -17.38 7.69 -3.77
N TYR A 427 -18.05 7.49 -2.63
CA TYR A 427 -19.51 7.25 -2.52
C TYR A 427 -20.25 8.19 -1.57
N ASN A 428 -21.58 8.16 -1.64
CA ASN A 428 -22.46 8.67 -0.59
C ASN A 428 -22.82 7.56 0.41
N ALA A 429 -22.30 7.63 1.64
CA ALA A 429 -22.53 6.63 2.69
C ALA A 429 -24.03 6.40 3.04
N THR A 430 -24.93 7.30 2.65
CA THR A 430 -26.39 7.11 2.85
C THR A 430 -26.99 6.10 1.88
N ASN A 431 -26.40 5.95 0.69
CA ASN A 431 -26.88 5.06 -0.37
C ASN A 431 -26.11 3.73 -0.42
N GLN A 432 -25.04 3.61 0.37
CA GLN A 432 -24.25 2.39 0.47
C GLN A 432 -25.04 1.23 1.07
N ILE A 433 -24.94 0.06 0.44
CA ILE A 433 -25.45 -1.21 0.93
C ILE A 433 -24.26 -2.09 1.34
N LEU A 434 -23.94 -2.13 2.64
CA LEU A 434 -22.80 -2.89 3.16
C LEU A 434 -22.78 -4.38 2.76
N ALA A 435 -23.94 -5.00 2.55
CA ALA A 435 -24.04 -6.39 2.11
C ALA A 435 -23.48 -6.60 0.68
N ASN A 436 -23.54 -5.55 -0.16
CA ASN A 436 -23.12 -5.58 -1.56
C ASN A 436 -21.67 -5.12 -1.73
N THR A 437 -21.01 -4.61 -0.68
CA THR A 437 -19.60 -4.22 -0.76
C THR A 437 -18.71 -5.40 -1.14
N SER A 438 -17.75 -5.17 -2.01
CA SER A 438 -16.75 -6.14 -2.44
C SER A 438 -15.73 -6.43 -1.33
N THR A 439 -14.93 -7.48 -1.50
CA THR A 439 -13.82 -7.76 -0.57
C THR A 439 -12.68 -6.75 -0.74
N LEU A 440 -12.51 -6.20 -1.94
CA LEU A 440 -11.52 -5.16 -2.23
C LEU A 440 -11.84 -3.90 -1.43
N TRP A 441 -13.07 -3.40 -1.56
CA TRP A 441 -13.53 -2.23 -0.82
C TRP A 441 -13.44 -2.43 0.70
N ARG A 442 -13.87 -3.60 1.20
CA ARG A 442 -13.84 -3.92 2.64
C ARG A 442 -12.44 -3.89 3.25
N ASN A 443 -11.42 -4.22 2.47
CA ASN A 443 -10.02 -4.23 2.90
C ASN A 443 -9.27 -2.92 2.62
N ALA A 444 -9.85 -2.02 1.82
CA ALA A 444 -9.31 -0.70 1.58
C ALA A 444 -9.41 0.18 2.83
N ASP A 445 -8.64 1.27 2.84
CA ASP A 445 -8.55 2.26 3.91
C ASP A 445 -8.65 3.64 3.22
N CYS A 446 -9.86 4.19 3.21
CA CYS A 446 -10.20 5.32 2.35
C CYS A 446 -9.73 6.68 2.88
N ASP A 447 -9.61 6.85 4.20
CA ASP A 447 -9.07 8.07 4.80
C ASP A 447 -7.61 7.93 5.26
N GLY A 448 -7.07 6.70 5.20
CA GLY A 448 -5.67 6.40 5.40
C GLY A 448 -5.24 6.40 6.86
N ASP A 449 -6.18 6.22 7.79
CA ASP A 449 -5.91 6.18 9.22
C ASP A 449 -5.36 4.83 9.72
N GLY A 450 -5.26 3.84 8.83
CA GLY A 450 -4.74 2.51 9.12
C GLY A 450 -5.79 1.52 9.65
N VAL A 451 -7.06 1.90 9.71
CA VAL A 451 -8.22 1.01 9.89
C VAL A 451 -8.85 0.78 8.52
N ASN A 452 -9.31 -0.44 8.23
CA ASN A 452 -9.99 -0.70 6.97
C ASN A 452 -11.49 -0.36 7.03
N ASN A 453 -12.07 -0.07 5.87
CA ASN A 453 -13.44 0.40 5.74
C ASN A 453 -14.46 -0.54 6.44
N TYR A 454 -14.24 -1.85 6.35
CA TYR A 454 -15.12 -2.83 7.01
C TYR A 454 -15.08 -2.73 8.52
N LYS A 455 -13.88 -2.58 9.11
CA LYS A 455 -13.71 -2.44 10.56
C LYS A 455 -14.32 -1.16 11.09
N GLU A 456 -14.26 -0.09 10.33
CA GLU A 456 -14.89 1.16 10.74
C GLU A 456 -16.41 1.06 10.75
N LEU A 457 -17.02 0.43 9.75
CA LEU A 457 -18.48 0.26 9.71
C LEU A 457 -19.02 -0.83 10.62
N THR A 458 -18.16 -1.70 11.17
CA THR A 458 -18.57 -2.83 12.02
C THR A 458 -17.98 -2.81 13.42
N GLY A 459 -17.13 -1.84 13.72
CA GLY A 459 -16.48 -1.68 15.01
C GLY A 459 -15.56 -2.85 15.39
N THR A 460 -15.20 -2.87 16.67
CA THR A 460 -14.30 -3.87 17.25
C THR A 460 -14.93 -5.26 17.32
N ASP A 461 -16.27 -5.33 17.32
CA ASP A 461 -17.04 -6.56 17.44
C ASP A 461 -17.49 -7.17 16.09
N ASN A 462 -17.10 -6.55 14.97
CA ASN A 462 -17.46 -6.94 13.60
C ASN A 462 -18.98 -7.01 13.39
N ASN A 463 -19.74 -6.11 14.00
CA ASN A 463 -21.19 -6.03 13.88
C ASN A 463 -21.65 -4.60 13.55
N ALA A 464 -22.10 -4.38 12.31
CA ALA A 464 -22.64 -3.08 11.89
C ALA A 464 -23.88 -2.61 12.67
N LEU A 465 -24.52 -3.48 13.47
CA LEU A 465 -25.70 -3.13 14.28
C LEU A 465 -25.35 -2.59 15.67
N THR A 466 -24.07 -2.36 15.97
CA THR A 466 -23.57 -1.77 17.22
C THR A 466 -22.92 -0.41 16.95
N PRO A 467 -23.68 0.66 16.62
CA PRO A 467 -23.10 1.90 16.07
C PRO A 467 -22.28 2.74 17.06
N LEU A 468 -22.10 2.28 18.30
CA LEU A 468 -21.40 3.02 19.35
C LEU A 468 -19.87 2.93 19.20
N ASP A 469 -19.36 1.87 18.59
CA ASP A 469 -17.93 1.69 18.29
C ASP A 469 -17.63 1.70 16.78
N ASN A 470 -18.61 2.08 15.95
CA ASN A 470 -18.37 2.34 14.54
C ASN A 470 -17.67 3.68 14.34
N THR A 471 -16.82 3.73 13.34
CA THR A 471 -16.12 4.93 12.90
C THR A 471 -16.43 5.23 11.43
N ASN A 472 -15.72 6.15 10.77
CA ASN A 472 -16.16 6.72 9.50
C ASN A 472 -15.05 6.61 8.46
N PRO A 473 -15.20 5.77 7.43
CA PRO A 473 -14.18 5.50 6.41
C PRO A 473 -13.71 6.67 5.55
N LYS A 474 -14.17 7.89 5.83
CA LYS A 474 -13.84 9.11 5.08
C LYS A 474 -13.30 10.21 5.99
N ASP A 475 -13.08 9.93 7.25
CA ASP A 475 -12.66 10.89 8.24
C ASP A 475 -11.54 10.29 9.06
N GLY A 476 -10.30 10.59 8.68
CA GLY A 476 -9.12 10.00 9.32
C GLY A 476 -8.92 10.36 10.79
N CYS A 477 -9.77 11.21 11.39
CA CYS A 477 -9.79 11.40 12.85
C CYS A 477 -10.80 10.49 13.56
N SER A 478 -11.63 9.79 12.78
CA SER A 478 -12.64 8.84 13.20
C SER A 478 -12.11 7.40 13.04
N TYR A 479 -11.29 6.97 14.00
CA TYR A 479 -10.82 5.57 14.12
C TYR A 479 -10.89 5.02 15.56
N ASN A 480 -10.89 3.69 15.66
CA ASN A 480 -10.61 2.99 16.91
C ASN A 480 -9.11 2.72 17.03
N THR A 481 -8.47 3.24 18.06
CA THR A 481 -7.03 3.06 18.31
C THR A 481 -6.62 1.58 18.44
N VAL A 482 -7.55 0.70 18.82
CA VAL A 482 -7.30 -0.75 18.94
C VAL A 482 -7.27 -1.50 17.60
N ASP A 483 -7.96 -1.00 16.58
CA ASP A 483 -7.97 -1.60 15.24
C ASP A 483 -6.93 -0.95 14.31
N GLN A 484 -6.38 0.20 14.72
CA GLN A 484 -5.42 0.96 13.93
C GLN A 484 -4.12 0.18 13.69
N VAL A 485 -3.72 0.09 12.42
CA VAL A 485 -2.42 -0.42 12.03
C VAL A 485 -1.54 0.74 11.59
N TYR A 486 -0.69 1.23 12.49
CA TYR A 486 0.17 2.39 12.24
C TYR A 486 0.99 2.30 10.94
N ALA A 487 1.53 1.13 10.63
CA ALA A 487 2.33 0.91 9.43
C ALA A 487 1.55 1.13 8.13
N SER A 488 0.21 1.06 8.19
CA SER A 488 -0.70 1.30 7.08
C SER A 488 -1.13 2.76 6.96
N THR A 489 -0.87 3.61 7.96
CA THR A 489 -1.26 5.04 7.93
C THR A 489 -0.60 5.81 6.79
N THR A 490 -1.39 6.62 6.10
CA THR A 490 -0.93 7.44 4.97
C THR A 490 -0.21 8.70 5.43
N LEU A 491 0.45 9.38 4.48
CA LEU A 491 1.02 10.72 4.73
C LEU A 491 -0.06 11.78 4.95
N ALA A 492 -1.26 11.59 4.41
CA ALA A 492 -2.38 12.51 4.60
C ALA A 492 -2.86 12.48 6.06
N TRP A 493 -3.09 11.28 6.60
CA TRP A 493 -3.45 11.08 8.00
C TRP A 493 -2.39 11.63 8.95
N LYS A 494 -1.10 11.36 8.68
CA LYS A 494 0.03 11.87 9.47
C LYS A 494 0.10 13.40 9.56
N ALA A 495 -0.51 14.11 8.62
CA ALA A 495 -0.53 15.57 8.58
C ALA A 495 -1.80 16.19 9.19
N LEU A 496 -2.78 15.37 9.60
CA LEU A 496 -3.95 15.82 10.35
C LEU A 496 -3.55 16.21 11.77
N ASP A 497 -4.39 17.02 12.39
CA ASP A 497 -4.35 17.46 13.80
C ASP A 497 -5.74 17.13 14.33
N CYS A 498 -5.87 15.92 14.88
CA CYS A 498 -7.18 15.30 15.08
C CYS A 498 -7.89 15.77 16.35
N ASP A 499 -7.16 16.25 17.34
CA ASP A 499 -7.70 16.80 18.57
C ASP A 499 -7.69 18.33 18.63
N GLY A 500 -7.00 18.99 17.69
CA GLY A 500 -6.98 20.43 17.51
C GLY A 500 -6.06 21.16 18.47
N ASP A 501 -5.10 20.47 19.09
CA ASP A 501 -4.12 21.08 20.00
C ASP A 501 -2.99 21.83 19.23
N GLY A 502 -2.86 21.53 17.93
CA GLY A 502 -1.92 22.14 17.00
C GLY A 502 -0.66 21.32 16.76
N LEU A 503 -0.51 20.14 17.34
CA LEU A 503 0.41 19.10 16.92
C LEU A 503 -0.27 18.28 15.82
N THR A 504 0.53 17.85 14.85
CA THR A 504 0.05 16.85 13.89
C THR A 504 0.11 15.48 14.52
N ASN A 505 -0.75 14.55 14.06
CA ASN A 505 -0.75 13.17 14.50
C ASN A 505 0.67 12.60 14.50
N LYS A 506 1.47 12.91 13.46
CA LYS A 506 2.88 12.49 13.35
C LYS A 506 3.76 13.02 14.48
N GLU A 507 3.62 14.30 14.83
CA GLU A 507 4.41 14.92 15.88
C GLU A 507 4.11 14.29 17.25
N GLU A 508 2.89 13.81 17.44
CA GLU A 508 2.48 13.15 18.68
C GLU A 508 2.96 11.70 18.75
N ILE A 509 2.77 10.92 17.68
CA ILE A 509 3.12 9.49 17.64
C ILE A 509 4.61 9.21 17.39
N ASP A 510 5.34 10.13 16.77
CA ASP A 510 6.77 9.99 16.45
C ASP A 510 7.48 11.37 16.61
N PRO A 511 7.56 11.89 17.86
CA PRO A 511 8.12 13.21 18.12
C PRO A 511 9.61 13.31 17.82
N ASN A 512 10.34 12.19 17.85
CA ASN A 512 11.76 12.15 17.53
C ASN A 512 12.04 12.03 16.01
N ASN A 513 10.99 11.78 15.22
CA ASN A 513 11.00 11.64 13.77
C ASN A 513 12.02 10.59 13.27
N ASP A 514 12.11 9.46 13.97
CA ASP A 514 12.96 8.32 13.59
C ASP A 514 12.22 7.31 12.69
N GLY A 515 10.91 7.51 12.47
CA GLY A 515 10.04 6.69 11.64
C GLY A 515 9.47 5.47 12.37
N ILE A 516 9.70 5.35 13.69
CA ILE A 516 9.14 4.31 14.55
C ILE A 516 8.16 5.00 15.52
N PRO A 517 6.88 4.62 15.53
CA PRO A 517 5.93 5.17 16.49
C PRO A 517 6.34 4.82 17.93
N ASP A 518 6.29 5.82 18.80
CA ASP A 518 6.60 5.71 20.22
C ASP A 518 5.29 5.63 21.01
N LEU A 519 5.07 4.54 21.74
CA LEU A 519 3.76 4.23 22.34
C LEU A 519 3.51 4.91 23.69
N THR A 520 4.40 5.81 24.11
CA THR A 520 4.35 6.51 25.40
C THR A 520 4.47 8.02 25.23
N THR A 521 3.88 8.55 24.16
CA THR A 521 3.86 9.98 23.82
C THR A 521 2.43 10.52 23.93
N THR A 522 2.21 11.73 23.44
CA THR A 522 0.91 12.40 23.40
C THR A 522 -0.06 11.68 22.47
N ASP A 523 -1.36 11.84 22.70
CA ASP A 523 -2.42 11.07 22.03
C ASP A 523 -3.16 11.92 20.97
N PRO A 524 -3.12 11.55 19.67
CA PRO A 524 -3.79 12.28 18.58
C PRO A 524 -5.30 12.50 18.69
N LYS A 525 -5.95 11.97 19.73
CA LYS A 525 -7.37 12.18 20.03
C LYS A 525 -7.60 12.94 21.33
N ASN A 526 -6.56 13.36 22.03
CA ASN A 526 -6.65 13.99 23.34
C ASN A 526 -5.72 15.20 23.44
N PRO A 527 -6.26 16.44 23.38
CA PRO A 527 -5.46 17.65 23.27
C PRO A 527 -4.70 18.03 24.55
N ASP A 528 -4.85 17.25 25.62
CA ASP A 528 -4.26 17.43 26.95
C ASP A 528 -4.08 16.02 27.55
N THR A 529 -2.92 15.40 27.27
CA THR A 529 -2.66 13.99 27.51
C THR A 529 -2.64 13.65 29.00
N ASP A 530 -2.13 14.52 29.85
CA ASP A 530 -2.03 14.28 31.30
C ASP A 530 -3.14 14.94 32.14
N GLY A 531 -3.94 15.83 31.53
CA GLY A 531 -5.13 16.44 32.10
C GLY A 531 -4.84 17.63 33.03
N ASP A 532 -3.68 18.27 32.90
CA ASP A 532 -3.25 19.37 33.77
C ASP A 532 -3.76 20.76 33.35
N THR A 533 -4.53 20.82 32.26
CA THR A 533 -5.14 21.99 31.61
C THR A 533 -4.25 22.77 30.63
N TYR A 534 -2.98 22.39 30.46
CA TYR A 534 -2.14 22.82 29.35
C TYR A 534 -2.30 21.84 28.19
N ASN A 535 -2.36 22.36 26.97
CA ASN A 535 -2.45 21.47 25.82
C ASN A 535 -1.07 20.96 25.42
N ASP A 536 -1.00 19.77 24.83
CA ASP A 536 0.26 19.06 24.61
C ASP A 536 1.29 19.89 23.83
N LYS A 537 0.84 20.73 22.90
CA LYS A 537 1.69 21.68 22.17
C LYS A 537 2.40 22.74 23.03
N ILE A 538 1.74 23.28 24.05
CA ILE A 538 2.31 24.35 24.89
C ILE A 538 2.89 23.81 26.19
N ASP A 539 2.49 22.61 26.58
CA ASP A 539 2.99 21.93 27.77
C ASP A 539 4.45 21.52 27.54
N THR A 540 5.31 21.90 28.49
CA THR A 540 6.72 21.51 28.49
C THR A 540 6.90 20.06 28.98
N CYS A 541 5.93 19.53 29.71
CA CYS A 541 5.86 18.17 30.22
C CYS A 541 4.53 17.46 29.89
N PRO A 542 4.16 17.25 28.59
CA PRO A 542 2.83 16.78 28.15
C PRO A 542 2.33 15.42 28.68
N LEU A 543 3.16 14.72 29.45
CA LEU A 543 2.90 13.38 29.98
C LEU A 543 2.90 13.36 31.52
N VAL A 544 3.17 14.50 32.16
CA VAL A 544 3.38 14.62 33.61
C VAL A 544 2.72 15.90 34.11
N ALA A 545 1.52 15.73 34.67
CA ALA A 545 0.70 16.86 35.07
C ALA A 545 1.42 17.85 35.98
N GLY A 546 1.40 19.14 35.58
CA GLY A 546 2.06 20.23 36.26
C GLY A 546 1.16 21.42 36.55
N ILE A 547 1.79 22.58 36.71
CA ILE A 547 1.12 23.86 36.99
C ILE A 547 1.73 25.00 36.18
N ALA A 548 1.09 26.17 36.25
CA ALA A 548 1.56 27.38 35.57
C ALA A 548 2.99 27.75 35.98
N PRO A 549 3.82 28.29 35.06
CA PRO A 549 3.48 28.68 33.69
C PRO A 549 3.82 27.64 32.61
N SER A 550 4.44 26.52 32.95
CA SER A 550 5.07 25.59 32.00
C SER A 550 4.30 24.30 31.73
N GLY A 551 3.28 23.95 32.54
CA GLY A 551 2.64 22.62 32.49
C GLY A 551 3.51 21.51 33.08
N CYS A 552 4.71 21.84 33.56
CA CYS A 552 5.55 20.92 34.34
C CYS A 552 5.28 21.07 35.84
N PRO A 553 5.56 20.01 36.63
CA PRO A 553 5.78 20.15 38.07
C PRO A 553 6.81 21.26 38.36
N LEU A 554 6.62 21.99 39.46
CA LEU A 554 7.58 23.00 39.91
C LEU A 554 8.91 22.32 40.28
N ASP A 555 10.00 22.89 39.79
CA ASP A 555 11.40 22.48 39.98
C ASP A 555 12.18 23.80 40.18
N THR A 556 12.28 24.20 41.45
CA THR A 556 12.72 25.51 41.90
C THR A 556 14.19 25.76 41.56
N ASP A 557 15.06 24.81 41.87
CA ASP A 557 16.49 24.89 41.64
C ASP A 557 16.96 24.45 40.23
N LYS A 558 16.07 23.84 39.43
CA LYS A 558 16.31 23.34 38.07
C LYS A 558 17.36 22.23 38.02
N ASP A 559 17.44 21.40 39.04
CA ASP A 559 18.34 20.26 39.09
C ASP A 559 17.78 19.03 38.33
N GLY A 560 16.49 19.07 37.99
CA GLY A 560 15.75 18.05 37.26
C GLY A 560 14.84 17.16 38.13
N LEU A 561 14.74 17.44 39.43
CA LEU A 561 13.75 16.88 40.33
C LEU A 561 12.71 17.95 40.68
N ALA A 562 11.44 17.56 40.70
CA ALA A 562 10.39 18.48 41.12
C ALA A 562 10.40 18.64 42.63
N ASP A 563 10.10 19.83 43.16
CA ASP A 563 10.07 20.18 44.60
C ASP A 563 9.30 19.15 45.45
N VAL A 564 8.24 18.56 44.88
CA VAL A 564 7.44 17.54 45.58
C VAL A 564 8.21 16.24 45.87
N THR A 565 9.35 16.05 45.24
CA THR A 565 10.22 14.88 45.32
C THR A 565 11.68 15.21 45.60
N ASP A 566 12.07 16.47 45.49
CA ASP A 566 13.33 16.98 45.99
C ASP A 566 13.37 16.89 47.53
N LEU A 567 14.57 16.88 48.11
CA LEU A 567 14.80 16.99 49.55
C LEU A 567 15.47 18.32 49.95
N ASP A 568 15.79 19.17 48.98
CA ASP A 568 16.55 20.43 49.08
C ASP A 568 16.09 21.34 47.92
N ASP A 569 14.85 21.86 47.99
CA ASP A 569 14.13 22.47 46.84
C ASP A 569 14.87 23.67 46.19
N ASP A 570 15.70 24.42 46.93
CA ASP A 570 16.52 25.53 46.41
C ASP A 570 18.02 25.23 46.31
N ASN A 571 18.45 24.04 46.74
CA ASN A 571 19.84 23.58 46.67
C ASN A 571 20.85 24.47 47.43
N ASP A 572 20.41 25.22 48.45
CA ASP A 572 21.27 25.97 49.37
C ASP A 572 22.09 25.03 50.30
N GLY A 573 21.77 23.74 50.26
CA GLY A 573 22.41 22.66 51.00
C GLY A 573 21.76 22.32 52.32
N ILE A 574 20.72 23.03 52.74
CA ILE A 574 19.86 22.72 53.89
C ILE A 574 18.70 21.88 53.37
N LEU A 575 18.37 20.80 54.09
CA LEU A 575 17.28 19.92 53.62
C LEU A 575 15.94 20.52 54.03
N ASP A 576 14.90 20.45 53.19
CA ASP A 576 13.57 21.03 53.49
C ASP A 576 13.03 20.62 54.87
N THR A 577 13.39 19.41 55.33
CA THR A 577 13.01 18.88 56.65
C THR A 577 13.58 19.68 57.83
N VAL A 578 14.67 20.42 57.62
CA VAL A 578 15.36 21.30 58.55
C VAL A 578 14.76 22.71 58.48
N GLU A 579 14.53 23.27 57.29
CA GLU A 579 13.89 24.59 57.16
C GLU A 579 12.44 24.57 57.63
N ASN A 580 11.66 23.57 57.21
CA ASN A 580 10.27 23.43 57.66
C ASN A 580 10.14 23.20 59.19
N ALA A 581 11.23 22.80 59.86
CA ALA A 581 11.24 22.59 61.31
C ALA A 581 11.44 23.90 62.11
N GLN A 582 11.77 25.01 61.45
CA GLN A 582 11.90 26.32 62.09
C GLN A 582 10.54 26.85 62.58
N LEU A 583 10.56 27.73 63.60
CA LEU A 583 9.36 28.20 64.32
C LEU A 583 8.39 29.03 63.44
N SER A 584 8.84 29.43 62.26
CA SER A 584 8.08 29.86 61.09
C SER A 584 8.78 29.24 59.87
N ALA A 585 8.03 28.62 58.96
CA ALA A 585 8.58 28.07 57.71
C ALA A 585 8.76 29.17 56.63
N ASP A 586 8.92 30.40 57.09
CA ASP A 586 8.96 31.69 56.39
C ASP A 586 9.46 32.66 57.48
N THR A 587 10.77 32.70 57.69
CA THR A 587 11.43 33.38 58.82
C THR A 587 11.34 34.89 58.67
N ASP A 588 11.50 35.39 57.44
CA ASP A 588 11.49 36.81 57.20
C ASP A 588 10.06 37.41 57.04
N GLY A 589 9.09 36.59 56.62
CA GLY A 589 7.68 36.94 56.42
C GLY A 589 7.38 37.56 55.05
N ASP A 590 8.23 37.40 54.04
CA ASP A 590 8.06 38.00 52.72
C ASP A 590 7.10 37.21 51.80
N GLY A 591 6.82 35.96 52.15
CA GLY A 591 5.92 35.05 51.44
C GLY A 591 6.62 33.92 50.69
N THR A 592 7.95 33.91 50.65
CA THR A 592 8.82 32.84 50.18
C THR A 592 9.12 31.92 51.37
N PRO A 593 8.70 30.64 51.35
CA PRO A 593 9.02 29.74 52.45
C PRO A 593 10.51 29.39 52.45
N ASN A 594 11.13 29.31 53.63
CA ASN A 594 12.57 29.02 53.83
C ASN A 594 13.17 27.88 53.00
N ARG A 595 12.37 26.90 52.55
CA ARG A 595 12.86 25.77 51.75
C ARG A 595 13.12 26.12 50.28
N ILE A 596 12.64 27.28 49.85
CA ILE A 596 12.81 27.81 48.49
C ILE A 596 13.37 29.24 48.52
N ASP A 597 14.05 29.59 49.61
CA ASP A 597 14.46 30.95 49.96
C ASP A 597 15.96 30.95 50.26
N LEU A 598 16.74 31.66 49.43
CA LEU A 598 18.20 31.67 49.54
C LEU A 598 18.74 32.64 50.62
N ASP A 599 17.88 33.44 51.26
CA ASP A 599 18.21 34.40 52.34
C ASP A 599 17.04 34.44 53.36
N SER A 600 16.89 33.34 54.09
CA SER A 600 15.69 33.01 54.89
C SER A 600 15.29 34.05 55.94
N ASP A 601 16.24 34.82 56.49
CA ASP A 601 15.95 35.86 57.48
C ASP A 601 16.06 37.30 56.96
N ASN A 602 16.49 37.45 55.71
CA ASN A 602 16.52 38.68 54.95
C ASN A 602 17.44 39.73 55.59
N ASP A 603 18.59 39.29 56.09
CA ASP A 603 19.65 40.14 56.63
C ASP A 603 20.69 40.52 55.56
N GLY A 604 20.63 39.89 54.38
CA GLY A 604 21.51 40.11 53.23
C GLY A 604 22.73 39.19 53.19
N ILE A 605 22.79 38.18 54.04
CA ILE A 605 23.73 37.06 54.03
C ILE A 605 22.94 35.81 53.65
N ARG A 606 23.45 35.05 52.67
CA ARG A 606 22.74 33.86 52.16
C ARG A 606 22.89 32.66 53.09
N ASP A 607 21.86 31.81 53.12
CA ASP A 607 21.80 30.61 53.95
C ASP A 607 23.02 29.69 53.71
N VAL A 608 23.41 29.48 52.44
CA VAL A 608 24.60 28.70 52.08
C VAL A 608 25.89 29.26 52.71
N ALA A 609 26.01 30.58 52.86
CA ALA A 609 27.19 31.21 53.44
C ALA A 609 27.22 31.06 54.96
N GLU A 610 26.06 31.21 55.60
CA GLU A 610 25.89 31.09 57.04
C GLU A 610 26.03 29.66 57.55
N THR A 611 25.68 28.69 56.71
CA THR A 611 25.92 27.27 56.96
C THR A 611 27.34 26.80 56.67
N LEU A 612 28.21 27.71 56.19
CA LEU A 612 29.58 27.42 55.74
C LEU A 612 29.64 26.46 54.54
N GLY A 613 28.60 26.48 53.71
CA GLY A 613 28.54 25.82 52.41
C GLY A 613 29.59 26.35 51.42
N ILE A 614 29.75 25.64 50.31
CA ILE A 614 30.66 26.05 49.23
C ILE A 614 29.80 26.64 48.11
N ASP A 615 29.83 27.96 48.00
CA ASP A 615 29.24 28.74 46.92
C ASP A 615 30.37 29.57 46.26
N LEU A 616 30.97 29.06 45.17
CA LEU A 616 32.07 29.71 44.46
C LEU A 616 31.58 30.64 43.35
N ASN A 617 30.43 30.36 42.74
CA ASN A 617 29.79 31.19 41.72
C ASN A 617 28.94 32.32 42.32
N GLU A 618 28.71 32.29 43.63
CA GLU A 618 27.91 33.27 44.36
C GLU A 618 26.49 33.35 43.82
N ASP A 619 25.86 32.20 43.59
CA ASP A 619 24.47 32.13 43.13
C ASP A 619 23.47 31.75 44.24
N GLY A 620 23.95 31.62 45.49
CA GLY A 620 23.13 31.28 46.66
C GLY A 620 23.00 29.79 46.89
N MET A 621 23.49 28.96 45.97
CA MET A 621 23.38 27.51 46.04
C MET A 621 24.71 26.85 46.35
N VAL A 622 24.66 25.62 46.82
CA VAL A 622 25.87 24.80 46.99
C VAL A 622 26.38 24.32 45.63
N ASP A 623 27.63 24.65 45.34
CA ASP A 623 28.29 24.23 44.11
C ASP A 623 28.44 22.72 43.99
N GLY A 624 28.12 22.22 42.79
CA GLY A 624 28.51 20.90 42.32
C GLY A 624 27.33 20.03 41.89
N PRO A 625 27.57 18.75 41.62
CA PRO A 625 26.51 17.83 41.24
C PRO A 625 25.62 17.47 42.44
N VAL A 626 24.32 17.43 42.19
CA VAL A 626 23.28 16.87 43.06
C VAL A 626 23.25 15.34 43.02
N ASN A 627 22.63 14.74 44.02
CA ASN A 627 22.41 13.29 44.04
C ASN A 627 20.99 12.91 43.54
N LEU A 628 20.62 11.63 43.59
CA LEU A 628 19.31 11.16 43.08
C LEU A 628 18.09 11.61 43.94
N GLN A 629 18.34 12.34 45.01
CA GLN A 629 17.35 12.91 45.93
C GLN A 629 17.48 14.45 45.96
N GLY A 630 18.14 15.06 44.98
CA GLY A 630 18.26 16.51 44.83
C GLY A 630 19.35 17.17 45.66
N VAL A 631 19.70 16.61 46.82
CA VAL A 631 20.72 17.22 47.71
C VAL A 631 22.13 17.36 47.07
N PRO A 632 22.80 18.53 47.17
CA PRO A 632 24.15 18.76 46.66
C PRO A 632 25.19 17.83 47.27
N LEU A 633 26.07 17.25 46.45
CA LEU A 633 27.12 16.37 46.97
C LEU A 633 28.18 17.12 47.80
N ALA A 634 28.33 18.44 47.62
CA ALA A 634 29.20 19.25 48.46
C ALA A 634 28.59 19.55 49.84
N ALA A 635 27.25 19.45 49.98
CA ALA A 635 26.53 19.52 51.25
C ALA A 635 26.69 18.21 52.05
N ALA A 636 27.78 18.13 52.81
CA ALA A 636 28.10 16.99 53.68
C ALA A 636 28.06 15.60 53.00
N ALA A 637 28.49 15.52 51.72
CA ALA A 637 28.42 14.32 50.90
C ALA A 637 26.97 13.87 50.54
N GLY A 638 26.06 14.83 50.33
CA GLY A 638 24.65 14.58 49.99
C GLY A 638 23.80 14.20 51.19
N LEU A 639 24.15 14.70 52.39
CA LEU A 639 23.39 14.49 53.63
C LEU A 639 22.72 15.76 54.16
N GLY A 640 22.92 16.90 53.48
CA GLY A 640 22.55 18.22 53.95
C GLY A 640 23.58 18.81 54.91
N LEU A 641 23.68 20.13 54.89
CA LEU A 641 24.38 20.95 55.84
C LEU A 641 23.56 21.01 57.14
N ALA A 642 24.26 21.13 58.26
CA ALA A 642 23.64 21.37 59.55
C ALA A 642 23.92 22.83 59.90
N PRO A 643 22.91 23.71 59.87
CA PRO A 643 23.10 25.11 60.20
C PRO A 643 23.71 25.29 61.59
N PRO A 644 24.77 26.10 61.73
CA PRO A 644 25.32 26.43 63.04
C PRO A 644 24.32 27.25 63.86
N ASP A 645 24.41 27.13 65.18
CA ASP A 645 23.69 27.96 66.16
C ASP A 645 24.77 28.56 67.06
N THR A 646 25.19 29.79 66.75
CA THR A 646 26.43 30.39 67.27
C THR A 646 26.30 30.84 68.72
N ASP A 647 25.15 31.38 69.11
CA ASP A 647 24.88 31.84 70.49
C ASP A 647 24.18 30.79 71.38
N LEU A 648 23.69 29.68 70.79
CA LEU A 648 22.97 28.59 71.43
C LEU A 648 21.60 28.97 71.99
N ASP A 649 20.91 29.93 71.38
CA ASP A 649 19.56 30.32 71.77
C ASP A 649 18.47 29.41 71.18
N GLY A 650 18.84 28.55 70.23
CA GLY A 650 17.98 27.59 69.56
C GLY A 650 17.44 28.05 68.21
N LYS A 651 17.89 29.19 67.68
CA LYS A 651 17.74 29.58 66.29
C LYS A 651 19.09 29.46 65.57
N PRO A 652 19.17 28.62 64.54
CA PRO A 652 20.36 28.58 63.71
C PRO A 652 20.60 29.91 62.97
N ASN A 653 21.87 30.15 62.61
CA ASN A 653 22.34 31.39 61.99
C ASN A 653 21.48 31.86 60.80
N PRO A 654 21.13 31.03 59.79
CA PRO A 654 20.30 31.47 58.65
C PRO A 654 18.90 31.97 58.99
N TYR A 655 18.51 31.85 60.25
CA TYR A 655 17.19 32.19 60.75
C TYR A 655 17.26 33.18 61.93
N ASP A 656 18.41 33.83 62.14
CA ASP A 656 18.66 34.71 63.28
C ASP A 656 19.52 35.94 62.99
N LEU A 657 18.88 37.11 62.99
CA LEU A 657 19.45 38.44 62.72
C LEU A 657 20.60 38.94 63.65
N ASP A 658 21.01 38.19 64.68
CA ASP A 658 22.12 38.50 65.61
C ASP A 658 22.71 37.19 66.14
N SER A 659 23.33 36.43 65.23
CA SER A 659 23.83 35.06 65.43
C SER A 659 24.75 34.87 66.64
N ASP A 660 25.48 35.90 67.09
CA ASP A 660 26.36 35.82 68.26
C ASP A 660 25.81 36.53 69.52
N ASN A 661 24.64 37.17 69.38
CA ASN A 661 23.87 37.87 70.41
C ASN A 661 24.68 38.95 71.14
N ASN A 662 25.58 39.62 70.41
CA ASN A 662 26.40 40.68 70.96
C ASN A 662 25.69 42.06 70.92
N GLY A 663 24.50 42.12 70.32
CA GLY A 663 23.65 43.30 70.21
C GLY A 663 23.98 44.18 69.01
N ILE A 664 24.67 43.63 68.01
CA ILE A 664 24.89 44.20 66.69
C ILE A 664 24.32 43.16 65.72
N SER A 665 23.41 43.57 64.83
CA SER A 665 22.83 42.65 63.85
C SER A 665 23.86 42.14 62.85
N ASP A 666 23.61 40.95 62.30
CA ASP A 666 24.50 40.27 61.37
C ASP A 666 24.76 41.11 60.10
N ILE A 667 23.71 41.75 59.55
CA ILE A 667 23.83 42.79 58.51
C ILE A 667 24.88 43.88 58.82
N LEU A 668 25.02 44.30 60.08
CA LEU A 668 26.01 45.29 60.49
C LEU A 668 27.39 44.68 60.77
N GLU A 669 27.45 43.46 61.30
CA GLU A 669 28.69 42.73 61.59
C GLU A 669 29.45 42.34 60.33
N ALA A 670 28.71 41.82 59.35
CA ALA A 670 29.19 41.51 58.01
C ALA A 670 29.55 42.79 57.23
N GLY A 671 29.11 43.95 57.71
CA GLY A 671 29.53 45.26 57.20
C GLY A 671 28.74 45.70 55.98
N LEU A 672 27.51 45.21 55.82
CA LEU A 672 26.57 45.56 54.75
C LEU A 672 26.21 47.04 54.82
N ASN A 673 25.61 47.55 53.74
CA ASN A 673 25.33 48.97 53.62
C ASN A 673 24.28 49.38 54.68
N PRO A 674 24.63 50.24 55.65
CA PRO A 674 23.70 50.59 56.75
C PRO A 674 22.51 51.44 56.34
N ASN A 675 22.33 51.71 55.04
CA ASN A 675 21.11 52.34 54.51
C ASN A 675 20.11 51.32 53.98
N TRP A 676 20.45 50.03 54.00
CA TRP A 676 19.53 48.94 53.69
C TRP A 676 18.65 48.59 54.87
N ASP A 677 19.08 48.83 56.11
CA ASP A 677 18.27 48.73 57.32
C ASP A 677 18.15 50.13 57.95
N LEU A 678 17.09 50.89 57.59
CA LEU A 678 16.87 52.27 58.04
C LEU A 678 16.15 52.34 59.39
N ASP A 679 15.39 51.31 59.77
CA ASP A 679 14.70 51.26 61.06
C ASP A 679 15.45 50.47 62.15
N GLU A 680 16.62 49.92 61.80
CA GLU A 680 17.58 49.23 62.66
C GLU A 680 16.98 47.95 63.27
N ASP A 681 16.17 47.22 62.52
CA ASP A 681 15.51 45.98 62.96
C ASP A 681 16.28 44.69 62.61
N GLY A 682 17.38 44.82 61.88
CA GLY A 682 18.24 43.70 61.47
C GLY A 682 17.93 43.15 60.08
N LYS A 683 16.81 43.55 59.47
CA LYS A 683 16.41 43.11 58.12
C LYS A 683 16.65 44.18 57.07
N ILE A 684 16.72 43.76 55.82
CA ILE A 684 16.74 44.69 54.70
C ILE A 684 15.35 45.34 54.52
N ASP A 685 15.31 46.66 54.62
CA ASP A 685 14.13 47.49 54.44
C ASP A 685 13.64 47.50 52.99
N CYS A 686 12.33 47.28 52.86
CA CYS A 686 11.69 47.09 51.58
C CYS A 686 10.56 48.09 51.28
N THR A 687 10.64 48.76 50.12
CA THR A 687 9.61 49.71 49.64
C THR A 687 9.09 49.38 48.24
N GLY A 688 8.48 48.20 48.06
CA GLY A 688 7.91 47.79 46.77
C GLY A 688 7.99 46.29 46.53
N ASN A 689 8.14 45.88 45.26
CA ASN A 689 8.54 44.52 44.92
C ASN A 689 10.04 44.42 45.20
N CYS A 690 10.40 43.67 46.24
CA CYS A 690 11.75 43.64 46.80
C CYS A 690 12.59 42.47 46.38
N ASP A 691 11.95 41.44 45.86
CA ASP A 691 12.52 40.30 45.17
C ASP A 691 11.72 40.20 43.85
N THR A 692 12.39 40.36 42.71
CA THR A 692 11.70 40.44 41.41
C THR A 692 11.73 39.10 40.66
N ASP A 693 12.68 38.27 41.04
CA ASP A 693 13.05 36.94 40.55
C ASP A 693 12.25 35.87 41.27
N GLY A 694 11.98 36.11 42.55
CA GLY A 694 11.31 35.21 43.49
C GLY A 694 12.26 34.34 44.31
N ASP A 695 13.58 34.51 44.22
CA ASP A 695 14.57 33.58 44.81
C ASP A 695 14.87 33.81 46.29
N GLY A 696 14.10 34.67 46.96
CA GLY A 696 14.24 34.95 48.38
C GLY A 696 15.33 35.98 48.69
N VAL A 697 16.17 36.35 47.72
CA VAL A 697 17.21 37.36 47.92
C VAL A 697 16.69 38.76 47.56
N PRO A 698 16.83 39.77 48.44
CA PRO A 698 16.40 41.12 48.11
C PRO A 698 17.21 41.72 46.96
N ASN A 699 16.53 42.39 46.01
CA ASN A 699 17.11 43.10 44.85
C ASN A 699 18.27 44.06 45.19
N VAL A 700 18.33 44.59 46.42
CA VAL A 700 19.41 45.47 46.86
C VAL A 700 20.71 44.71 47.17
N SER A 701 20.59 43.42 47.49
CA SER A 701 21.66 42.44 47.73
C SER A 701 21.99 41.63 46.47
N ASP A 702 20.97 41.20 45.72
CA ASP A 702 21.07 40.29 44.54
C ASP A 702 21.92 40.87 43.38
N GLY A 703 21.82 42.17 43.10
CA GLY A 703 22.62 42.81 42.05
C GLY A 703 22.15 42.55 40.61
N SER A 704 21.11 41.72 40.39
CA SER A 704 20.42 41.52 39.11
C SER A 704 18.93 41.17 39.26
N SER A 705 18.07 42.19 39.16
CA SER A 705 16.60 42.11 39.37
C SER A 705 15.74 41.29 38.40
N SER A 706 16.20 40.20 37.77
CA SER A 706 15.38 39.45 36.78
C SER A 706 15.71 37.98 36.54
N ASP A 707 16.74 37.41 37.16
CA ASP A 707 17.20 36.04 36.89
C ASP A 707 17.25 35.26 38.23
N TRP A 708 16.44 34.20 38.37
CA TRP A 708 16.46 33.28 39.53
C TRP A 708 17.87 32.72 39.77
N LYS A 709 18.40 32.90 40.99
CA LYS A 709 19.80 32.70 41.44
C LYS A 709 20.67 33.93 41.18
N ASP A 710 21.41 34.33 42.21
CA ASP A 710 22.20 35.54 42.18
C ASP A 710 23.25 35.56 41.05
N ALA A 711 23.26 36.65 40.28
CA ALA A 711 24.28 36.86 39.27
C ALA A 711 25.65 37.08 39.96
N PRO A 712 26.77 36.58 39.39
CA PRO A 712 28.08 36.77 40.00
C PRO A 712 28.37 38.27 40.16
N ILE A 713 28.49 38.71 41.41
CA ILE A 713 28.70 40.11 41.75
C ILE A 713 30.22 40.43 41.83
N PRO A 714 30.65 41.68 41.55
CA PRO A 714 32.05 42.09 41.68
C PRO A 714 32.65 41.97 43.09
N ASP A 715 33.48 40.96 43.35
CA ASP A 715 34.28 40.82 44.60
C ASP A 715 35.47 41.80 44.62
N LEU A 716 35.41 42.81 45.49
CA LEU A 716 36.45 43.81 45.75
C LEU A 716 37.24 43.50 47.03
N THR A 717 38.52 43.17 46.86
CA THR A 717 39.45 43.02 47.99
C THR A 717 40.39 44.23 48.13
N PRO A 718 40.65 44.75 49.34
CA PRO A 718 41.66 45.76 49.55
C PRO A 718 43.05 45.13 49.72
N THR A 719 44.08 45.78 49.17
CA THR A 719 45.48 45.53 49.55
C THR A 719 46.18 46.84 49.86
N THR A 720 47.31 46.75 50.57
CA THR A 720 48.05 47.93 51.06
C THR A 720 49.53 47.81 50.72
N GLU A 721 50.09 48.89 50.17
CA GLU A 721 51.51 48.99 49.80
C GLU A 721 52.19 50.16 50.52
N ILE A 722 53.33 49.91 51.17
CA ILE A 722 54.14 50.93 51.84
C ILE A 722 55.62 50.55 51.79
N ASN A 723 56.51 51.53 51.55
CA ASN A 723 57.95 51.27 51.38
C ASN A 723 58.68 50.76 52.63
N SER A 724 58.14 51.04 53.82
CA SER A 724 58.74 50.63 55.08
C SER A 724 57.70 50.72 56.20
N LEU A 725 57.56 49.64 56.95
CA LEU A 725 56.68 49.55 58.12
C LEU A 725 57.25 50.29 59.34
N GLU A 726 58.48 50.79 59.26
CA GLU A 726 59.24 51.35 60.39
C GLU A 726 59.39 52.87 60.29
N PHE A 727 59.03 53.60 61.35
CA PHE A 727 59.08 55.06 61.41
C PHE A 727 60.09 55.57 62.45
N THR A 728 61.33 55.80 62.01
CA THR A 728 62.52 56.05 62.86
C THR A 728 62.67 57.49 63.42
N GLY A 729 61.72 58.38 63.15
CA GLY A 729 61.81 59.79 63.56
C GLY A 729 60.44 60.47 63.57
N ALA A 730 60.25 61.42 64.49
CA ALA A 730 59.07 62.27 64.50
C ALA A 730 59.07 63.15 63.23
N SER A 731 57.91 63.26 62.56
CA SER A 731 57.74 63.91 61.26
C SER A 731 58.24 63.15 60.03
N ASN A 732 58.68 61.89 60.16
CA ASN A 732 58.90 61.03 59.01
C ASN A 732 57.54 60.65 58.39
N ALA A 733 57.21 61.29 57.28
CA ALA A 733 56.06 60.95 56.46
C ALA A 733 56.43 59.81 55.49
N ARG A 734 55.49 58.87 55.30
CA ARG A 734 55.59 57.82 54.29
C ARG A 734 54.28 57.78 53.52
N ASP A 735 54.38 57.57 52.22
CA ASP A 735 53.18 57.32 51.43
C ASP A 735 52.76 55.86 51.60
N ILE A 736 51.46 55.63 51.65
CA ILE A 736 50.79 54.33 51.58
C ILE A 736 49.83 54.37 50.40
N VAL A 737 49.75 53.27 49.67
CA VAL A 737 48.76 53.08 48.60
C VAL A 737 47.81 51.98 49.05
N VAL A 738 46.51 52.26 49.00
CA VAL A 738 45.47 51.25 49.07
C VAL A 738 45.10 50.88 47.63
N ASN A 739 45.21 49.61 47.28
CA ASN A 739 44.65 49.09 46.05
C ASN A 739 43.28 48.48 46.38
N VAL A 740 42.24 48.84 45.64
CA VAL A 740 40.97 48.12 45.67
C VAL A 740 40.92 47.27 44.40
N PHE A 741 40.90 45.95 44.53
CA PHE A 741 41.07 44.97 43.45
C PHE A 741 39.81 44.14 43.25
N GLU A 742 39.34 44.02 42.01
CA GLU A 742 38.23 43.13 41.66
C GLU A 742 38.76 41.73 41.31
N LYS A 743 38.21 40.68 41.94
CA LYS A 743 38.68 39.28 41.82
C LYS A 743 37.75 38.35 41.04
N ASN A 744 36.44 38.63 41.00
CA ASN A 744 35.44 37.74 40.42
C ASN A 744 35.35 37.86 38.88
N ASN A 745 36.19 38.70 38.27
CA ASN A 745 36.17 38.99 36.84
C ASN A 745 34.84 39.62 36.37
N VAL A 746 34.15 40.30 37.28
CA VAL A 746 32.89 41.01 37.00
C VAL A 746 33.15 42.51 37.14
N GLN A 747 32.80 43.28 36.11
CA GLN A 747 32.99 44.73 36.19
C GLN A 747 31.96 45.36 37.14
N ASN A 748 32.39 46.12 38.14
CA ASN A 748 31.45 46.94 38.90
C ASN A 748 30.77 47.99 38.00
N VAL A 749 29.45 47.86 37.88
CA VAL A 749 28.64 48.61 36.91
C VAL A 749 28.49 50.07 37.34
N SER A 750 28.34 50.97 36.35
CA SER A 750 28.18 52.40 36.59
C SER A 750 26.83 52.70 37.27
N GLY A 751 26.85 52.88 38.59
CA GLY A 751 25.67 53.20 39.41
C GLY A 751 25.90 52.87 40.88
N ASN A 752 26.64 51.78 41.12
CA ASN A 752 27.01 51.32 42.46
C ASN A 752 28.23 52.09 42.97
N ILE A 753 28.13 52.61 44.19
CA ILE A 753 29.18 53.45 44.78
C ILE A 753 30.18 52.54 45.50
N THR A 754 31.34 52.32 44.89
CA THR A 754 32.48 51.63 45.56
C THR A 754 33.11 52.51 46.64
N GLY A 755 33.52 51.93 47.75
CA GLY A 755 33.93 52.66 48.92
C GLY A 755 34.53 51.78 50.00
N PHE A 756 35.40 52.39 50.80
CA PHE A 756 36.13 51.70 51.85
C PHE A 756 36.47 52.68 52.98
N ARG A 757 36.82 52.14 54.14
CA ARG A 757 37.26 52.89 55.31
C ARG A 757 38.71 52.58 55.65
N ILE A 758 39.42 53.57 56.16
CA ILE A 758 40.72 53.41 56.82
C ILE A 758 40.59 53.83 58.28
N THR A 759 40.96 52.94 59.19
CA THR A 759 40.95 53.20 60.64
C THR A 759 42.03 54.20 61.03
N LYS A 760 41.64 55.24 61.76
CA LYS A 760 42.57 56.21 62.35
C LYS A 760 43.20 55.62 63.61
N ILE A 761 44.53 55.64 63.67
CA ILE A 761 45.29 55.08 64.79
C ILE A 761 45.92 56.17 65.65
N SER A 762 45.99 55.92 66.96
CA SER A 762 46.37 56.91 67.97
C SER A 762 47.80 57.45 67.80
N GLY A 763 48.74 56.63 67.29
CA GLY A 763 50.17 56.98 67.17
C GLY A 763 50.60 57.66 65.86
N PHE A 764 49.71 57.75 64.88
CA PHE A 764 50.05 58.26 63.55
C PHE A 764 48.96 59.22 63.06
N ASP A 765 49.34 60.18 62.22
CA ASP A 765 48.43 60.99 61.43
C ASP A 765 48.37 60.40 60.02
N ILE A 766 47.16 60.12 59.53
CA ILE A 766 46.92 59.67 58.16
C ILE A 766 46.25 60.84 57.43
N THR A 767 46.89 61.33 56.38
CA THR A 767 46.39 62.43 55.55
C THR A 767 46.27 61.99 54.10
N TYR A 768 45.50 62.73 53.30
CA TYR A 768 45.26 62.42 51.89
C TYR A 768 45.23 63.69 51.05
N SER A 769 45.44 63.52 49.74
CA SER A 769 45.19 64.55 48.72
C SER A 769 43.88 64.21 48.01
N ILE A 770 43.06 65.21 47.71
CA ILE A 770 41.85 65.04 46.86
C ILE A 770 42.17 65.07 45.35
N ASN A 771 43.41 65.40 45.00
CA ASN A 771 43.89 65.41 43.63
C ASN A 771 44.77 64.20 43.37
N THR A 772 44.58 63.58 42.20
CA THR A 772 45.45 62.55 41.63
C THR A 772 46.90 63.06 41.59
N GLY A 773 47.81 62.22 42.07
CA GLY A 773 49.23 62.50 42.13
C GLY A 773 50.08 61.23 42.03
N THR A 774 51.33 61.32 42.47
CA THR A 774 52.24 60.18 42.55
C THR A 774 52.61 59.95 44.00
N SER A 775 52.20 58.82 44.55
CA SER A 775 52.67 58.33 45.85
C SER A 775 54.07 57.76 45.68
N ASN A 776 55.01 58.08 46.57
CA ASN A 776 56.39 57.60 46.49
C ASN A 776 56.54 56.13 46.89
N VAL A 777 55.48 55.33 46.87
CA VAL A 777 55.50 53.88 47.11
C VAL A 777 56.14 53.17 45.91
N LEU A 778 57.04 52.22 46.18
CA LEU A 778 57.77 51.39 45.21
C LEU A 778 58.45 52.14 44.05
N GLY A 779 58.95 53.35 44.30
CA GLY A 779 59.66 54.16 43.30
C GLY A 779 58.77 55.12 42.50
N GLY A 780 57.49 55.25 42.86
CA GLY A 780 56.55 56.21 42.29
C GLY A 780 55.32 55.52 41.69
N SER A 781 54.26 55.38 42.48
CA SER A 781 52.95 54.86 42.07
C SER A 781 51.99 56.01 41.79
N THR A 782 51.49 56.12 40.57
CA THR A 782 50.38 57.03 40.24
C THR A 782 49.12 56.55 40.96
N ASN A 783 48.44 57.45 41.68
CA ASN A 783 47.16 57.17 42.33
C ASN A 783 46.02 57.85 41.56
N SER A 784 44.80 57.43 41.84
CA SER A 784 43.56 57.94 41.22
C SER A 784 42.74 58.78 42.18
N ASN A 785 43.34 59.48 43.15
CA ASN A 785 42.59 60.18 44.21
C ASN A 785 41.51 61.16 43.69
N SER A 786 41.65 61.72 42.48
CA SER A 786 40.61 62.56 41.88
C SER A 786 39.33 61.82 41.51
N ASP A 787 39.35 60.49 41.42
CA ASP A 787 38.20 59.64 41.16
C ASP A 787 37.35 59.43 42.43
N TRP A 788 37.83 59.86 43.61
CA TRP A 788 37.22 59.55 44.90
C TRP A 788 36.79 60.81 45.66
N THR A 789 35.84 60.63 46.57
CA THR A 789 35.42 61.58 47.59
C THR A 789 35.90 61.07 48.95
N PHE A 790 36.37 61.98 49.80
CA PHE A 790 36.91 61.64 51.12
C PHE A 790 36.10 62.37 52.18
N SER A 791 35.68 61.65 53.21
CA SER A 791 35.09 62.19 54.43
C SER A 791 35.80 61.57 55.63
N GLU A 792 35.79 62.25 56.78
CA GLU A 792 36.47 61.74 57.97
C GLU A 792 35.70 62.08 59.25
N ASN A 793 35.74 61.17 60.21
CA ASN A 793 35.28 61.39 61.58
C ASN A 793 36.43 61.11 62.58
N THR A 794 36.12 60.89 63.85
CA THR A 794 37.15 60.60 64.88
C THR A 794 37.81 59.23 64.70
N ASN A 795 37.12 58.27 64.09
CA ASN A 795 37.50 56.86 64.05
C ASN A 795 38.01 56.42 62.67
N PHE A 796 37.44 56.97 61.58
CA PHE A 796 37.70 56.51 60.21
C PHE A 796 37.90 57.66 59.22
N ILE A 797 38.61 57.37 58.14
CA ILE A 797 38.54 58.09 56.87
C ILE A 797 37.70 57.21 55.92
N THR A 798 36.56 57.72 55.47
CA THR A 798 35.70 57.03 54.49
C THR A 798 36.01 57.57 53.11
N VAL A 799 36.17 56.66 52.15
CA VAL A 799 36.52 56.97 50.77
C VAL A 799 35.46 56.36 49.88
N MET A 800 34.76 57.19 49.10
CA MET A 800 33.70 56.75 48.18
C MET A 800 34.04 57.16 46.75
N ALA A 801 33.89 56.26 45.79
CA ALA A 801 34.07 56.52 44.37
C ALA A 801 33.07 57.58 43.91
N LYS A 802 33.49 58.45 42.98
CA LYS A 802 32.56 59.40 42.35
C LYS A 802 31.65 58.65 41.38
N PRO A 803 30.43 59.16 41.12
CA PRO A 803 29.54 58.57 40.11
C PRO A 803 30.25 58.32 38.77
N GLY A 804 30.11 57.11 38.23
CA GLY A 804 30.73 56.69 36.96
C GLY A 804 32.18 56.21 37.07
N VAL A 805 32.75 56.12 38.27
CA VAL A 805 34.07 55.50 38.49
C VAL A 805 33.88 54.01 38.76
N SER A 806 34.39 53.18 37.86
CA SER A 806 34.46 51.72 38.03
C SER A 806 35.90 51.24 38.24
N ILE A 807 36.01 50.09 38.91
CA ILE A 807 37.15 49.20 39.01
C ILE A 807 36.98 48.13 37.91
N PRO A 808 37.85 48.11 36.88
CA PRO A 808 37.73 47.13 35.81
C PRO A 808 37.90 45.69 36.32
N GLN A 809 37.25 44.74 35.65
CA GLN A 809 37.37 43.31 35.94
C GLN A 809 38.84 42.86 36.06
N ASN A 810 39.17 42.05 37.06
CA ASN A 810 40.54 41.55 37.33
C ASN A 810 41.61 42.65 37.43
N SER A 811 41.23 43.84 37.94
CA SER A 811 42.09 45.01 38.00
C SER A 811 41.88 45.80 39.29
N PHE A 812 42.66 46.86 39.48
CA PHE A 812 42.61 47.68 40.68
C PHE A 812 42.72 49.17 40.42
N LYS A 813 42.11 49.94 41.32
CA LYS A 813 42.33 51.39 41.47
C LYS A 813 43.26 51.65 42.67
N LYS A 814 44.15 52.63 42.53
CA LYS A 814 45.15 53.01 43.55
C LYS A 814 44.73 54.28 44.26
N ILE A 815 44.63 54.27 45.58
CA ILE A 815 44.31 55.43 46.40
C ILE A 815 45.49 55.74 47.32
N GLY A 816 46.05 56.94 47.21
CA GLY A 816 47.23 57.36 47.94
C GLY A 816 46.91 58.13 49.22
N PHE A 817 47.60 57.78 50.30
CA PHE A 817 47.61 58.49 51.57
C PHE A 817 49.03 58.72 52.04
N THR A 818 49.19 59.62 53.01
CA THR A 818 50.47 59.88 53.68
C THR A 818 50.30 59.63 55.17
N VAL A 819 51.12 58.73 55.72
CA VAL A 819 51.16 58.40 57.13
C VAL A 819 52.36 59.10 57.76
N THR A 820 52.14 59.85 58.85
CA THR A 820 53.19 60.56 59.58
C THR A 820 53.16 60.16 61.05
N ARG A 821 54.32 59.80 61.62
CA ARG A 821 54.42 59.50 63.06
C ARG A 821 54.21 60.76 63.90
N LYS A 822 53.30 60.69 64.88
CA LYS A 822 53.06 61.76 65.87
C LYS A 822 54.25 61.93 66.81
N GLY A 823 54.48 63.16 67.26
CA GLY A 823 55.47 63.43 68.30
C GLY A 823 55.07 62.82 69.65
N GLY A 824 56.03 62.29 70.41
CA GLY A 824 55.79 61.76 71.75
C GLY A 824 55.38 60.27 71.83
N ILE A 825 55.28 59.57 70.69
CA ILE A 825 54.97 58.13 70.68
C ILE A 825 56.19 57.30 71.09
N PRO A 826 56.10 56.40 72.09
CA PRO A 826 57.21 55.55 72.52
C PRO A 826 57.80 54.71 71.38
N SER A 827 59.11 54.46 71.44
CA SER A 827 59.80 53.52 70.54
C SER A 827 59.24 52.09 70.73
N ASN A 828 59.20 51.31 69.64
CA ASN A 828 58.57 49.97 69.54
C ASN A 828 57.05 49.94 69.75
N THR A 829 56.34 51.06 69.56
CA THR A 829 54.87 51.05 69.55
C THR A 829 54.36 50.63 68.17
N SER A 830 53.73 49.46 68.07
CA SER A 830 53.09 48.99 66.83
C SER A 830 51.57 49.19 66.85
N GLN A 831 50.99 49.57 65.73
CA GLN A 831 49.54 49.70 65.51
C GLN A 831 49.20 49.19 64.09
N ASN A 832 47.99 48.64 63.93
CA ASN A 832 47.50 48.17 62.64
C ASN A 832 46.71 49.29 61.97
N ILE A 833 47.08 49.62 60.72
CA ILE A 833 46.20 50.35 59.82
C ILE A 833 45.26 49.30 59.23
N THR A 834 43.99 49.35 59.61
CA THR A 834 42.95 48.49 59.06
C THR A 834 42.24 49.23 57.93
N VAL A 835 42.15 48.57 56.77
CA VAL A 835 41.36 49.02 55.63
C VAL A 835 40.24 48.03 55.41
N THR A 836 39.02 48.52 55.32
CA THR A 836 37.80 47.70 55.19
C THR A 836 37.00 48.20 53.99
N ILE A 837 36.79 47.37 52.98
CA ILE A 837 35.79 47.61 51.93
C ILE A 837 34.40 47.61 52.57
N LEU A 838 33.53 48.50 52.13
CA LEU A 838 32.13 48.52 52.58
C LEU A 838 31.39 47.42 51.82
N TYR A 839 30.55 46.59 52.45
CA TYR A 839 29.81 45.58 51.70
C TYR A 839 28.68 46.19 50.86
N GLY A 840 28.33 45.52 49.75
CA GLY A 840 27.50 46.07 48.66
C GLY A 840 28.18 47.15 47.83
N SER A 841 29.43 47.50 48.13
CA SER A 841 30.08 48.69 47.56
C SER A 841 30.66 48.46 46.17
N GLY A 842 29.82 48.63 45.15
CA GLY A 842 30.19 48.27 43.78
C GLY A 842 29.69 46.89 43.39
N GLY A 843 28.74 46.31 44.14
CA GLY A 843 28.31 44.91 44.00
C GLY A 843 29.28 43.95 44.71
N GLU A 844 29.72 44.30 45.92
CA GLU A 844 30.60 43.47 46.74
C GLU A 844 29.80 42.36 47.42
N GLY A 845 30.16 41.09 47.17
CA GLY A 845 29.49 39.91 47.74
C GLY A 845 30.25 39.17 48.84
N ARG A 846 31.55 39.43 49.03
CA ARG A 846 32.39 38.63 49.94
C ARG A 846 32.95 39.44 51.09
N VAL A 847 32.30 39.36 52.26
CA VAL A 847 32.79 40.00 53.48
C VAL A 847 34.11 39.43 54.01
N ASP A 848 34.37 38.15 53.73
CA ASP A 848 35.52 37.40 54.26
C ASP A 848 36.88 37.95 53.81
N ASN A 849 36.91 38.67 52.69
CA ASN A 849 38.12 39.22 52.10
C ASN A 849 38.16 40.76 52.10
N ASN A 850 37.13 41.42 52.64
CA ASN A 850 36.98 42.88 52.64
C ASN A 850 37.94 43.63 53.56
N ILE A 851 38.78 42.93 54.33
CA ILE A 851 39.65 43.54 55.34
C ILE A 851 41.13 43.27 55.04
N VAL A 852 41.95 44.32 55.09
CA VAL A 852 43.41 44.20 55.14
C VAL A 852 44.00 44.99 56.30
N GLU A 853 44.89 44.34 57.07
CA GLU A 853 45.60 44.97 58.18
C GLU A 853 47.09 45.14 57.87
N THR A 854 47.58 46.39 57.91
CA THR A 854 49.02 46.70 57.83
C THR A 854 49.56 47.15 59.16
N LYS A 855 50.42 46.33 59.77
CA LYS A 855 51.12 46.66 61.01
C LYS A 855 52.29 47.61 60.75
N ILE A 856 52.27 48.79 61.37
CA ILE A 856 53.38 49.75 61.35
C ILE A 856 53.93 50.00 62.75
N THR A 857 55.22 50.33 62.84
CA THR A 857 55.95 50.48 64.11
C THR A 857 56.66 51.83 64.20
N ALA A 858 56.45 52.50 65.34
CA ALA A 858 57.15 53.72 65.72
C ALA A 858 58.47 53.35 66.41
N ASN A 859 59.60 53.44 65.69
CA ASN A 859 60.92 53.05 66.20
C ASN A 859 61.80 54.21 66.67
#